data_AF-A0A2E3H9F5-F1
#
_entry.id   AF-A0A2E3H9F5-F1
#
_cell.length_a   1.000
_cell.length_b   1.000
_cell.length_c   1.000
_cell.angle_alpha   90.00
_cell.angle_beta   90.00
_cell.angle_gamma   90.00
#
_symmetry.space_group_name_H-M   'P 1'
#
loop_
_entity.id
_entity.type
_entity.pdbx_description
1 polymer ?
#
loop_
_entity_poly.entity_id
_entity_poly.type
_entity_poly.pdbx_seq_one_letter_code
_entity_poly.pdbx_strand_id
1 'polypeptide(L)'
;MAGVDQAAEAGDHEPGRRNWLSFWSLMGLQAQNAFNDKALQFTLVPLGVWVAAEVGEKWGGTLPHLLGMLILLPFILLAPVAGWASDTFSKTRVIRLAAWMQLAVFVVVLYSFRMEFLPLAVGCFFFLAVQSTILSPAKNGIIKELLGSSRLGFASGIMQMFTILAILAGQILIGIWFSSRLEVSGSGWTAGLFPMVLICLGAVVTLVMAYSIQVVPARATKPFYPALVVSHFQQLGQLLKSKPLRLSALGIAYFWAFGAVVQFITLQIAGELYPDGHPNFGRATSYMMLAASGGIGVGSVLGALINKRHIELGLNPLGGIIMTLSSLLLIVTEPESLFFYTALSFAGLGAAFFFVPINAFLQDECDPDQRGNILAGSALLNCLAMAGAVILQYVMQEVLGLTPSNQFLILALVSVGATWYVMRLLPRAFIKMLVFSALRAFYRIESIHVDRMPKEGGVLLTPNHVSYLDALILTAASPRPVRFLMVSDYFDKPLVGKVARLFDTVPISSKRAKDAIQVAAEAVKEGSVVCIFPEGELTRSGFMGEFKRGMELIARKADCLVQPVYLDGLWKSIFSAERGKYFWKMPRAIPFGVRVAFGEAWAAKDYRAGDVRRELNSLAGEVFARRRESAGRVKDFLRQQVRPGNRALRWVDGGRVCSCNWEEVQGLLEQQGDCTVLSQGHPGARQWLEDWQFLDGLDEQEWRGLLLNAQQLADPYNLGDGKAAVTIDSSAPPAVRRVWGLLLPVITGVETVVLGPDEGVSELKLLAREKVALRDLVGTARMREFARDAELAGVDLVLYLFEGGSQKAGDAESGIYAAYESGGRVLSFSMPPDPVIFKGDEAHPGWKEHSHGRLLPGFVVQAGEGGVEVSGEMLSGTITLQGWSVDERGFLSQS
;
A
#
# COMPACT_ATOMS: atom_id res chain seq x y z
N MET A 1 -31.63 -45.97 3.33
CA MET A 1 -30.45 -45.36 2.68
C MET A 1 -30.91 -44.47 1.51
N ALA A 2 -31.59 -43.37 1.81
CA ALA A 2 -32.00 -42.34 0.84
C ALA A 2 -32.21 -41.00 1.57
N GLY A 3 -31.25 -40.62 2.40
CA GLY A 3 -31.37 -39.44 3.27
C GLY A 3 -30.04 -38.85 3.74
N VAL A 4 -28.93 -39.20 3.07
CA VAL A 4 -27.59 -38.71 3.43
C VAL A 4 -26.98 -37.79 2.36
N ASP A 5 -27.50 -37.82 1.12
CA ASP A 5 -26.88 -37.08 0.00
C ASP A 5 -27.34 -35.63 -0.19
N GLN A 6 -28.37 -35.13 0.52
CA GLN A 6 -28.78 -33.72 0.39
C GLN A 6 -28.02 -32.75 1.30
N ALA A 7 -27.14 -33.22 2.18
CA ALA A 7 -26.33 -32.34 3.04
C ALA A 7 -25.03 -31.87 2.38
N ALA A 8 -24.60 -32.52 1.28
CA ALA A 8 -23.34 -32.24 0.59
C ALA A 8 -23.49 -31.29 -0.62
N GLU A 9 -24.72 -30.97 -1.05
CA GLU A 9 -25.01 -30.09 -2.21
C GLU A 9 -25.35 -28.63 -1.84
N ALA A 10 -24.99 -28.16 -0.64
CA ALA A 10 -25.12 -26.73 -0.29
C ALA A 10 -23.98 -25.89 -0.90
N GLY A 11 -23.86 -25.95 -2.23
CA GLY A 11 -23.15 -24.94 -3.01
C GLY A 11 -23.81 -23.58 -2.86
N ASP A 12 -23.00 -22.53 -2.98
CA ASP A 12 -23.28 -21.11 -2.82
C ASP A 12 -24.48 -20.61 -3.68
N HIS A 13 -25.73 -20.92 -3.28
CA HIS A 13 -26.92 -20.29 -3.88
C HIS A 13 -26.98 -18.82 -3.45
N GLU A 14 -27.14 -17.92 -4.42
CA GLU A 14 -27.32 -16.50 -4.12
C GLU A 14 -28.54 -16.29 -3.19
N PRO A 15 -28.41 -15.48 -2.11
CA PRO A 15 -29.50 -15.26 -1.18
C PRO A 15 -30.68 -14.59 -1.89
N GLY A 16 -31.86 -15.20 -1.81
CA GLY A 16 -33.08 -14.61 -2.36
C GLY A 16 -33.47 -13.28 -1.69
N ARG A 17 -34.32 -12.48 -2.35
CA ARG A 17 -34.79 -11.16 -1.85
C ARG A 17 -35.32 -11.20 -0.41
N ARG A 18 -35.99 -12.29 -0.02
CA ARG A 18 -36.54 -12.50 1.34
C ARG A 18 -35.46 -12.69 2.40
N ASN A 19 -34.33 -13.32 2.06
CA ASN A 19 -33.19 -13.48 2.96
C ASN A 19 -32.54 -12.13 3.22
N TRP A 20 -32.38 -11.31 2.18
CA TRP A 20 -31.86 -9.95 2.30
C TRP A 20 -32.76 -9.03 3.13
N LEU A 21 -34.08 -9.10 2.94
CA LEU A 21 -35.02 -8.36 3.79
C LEU A 21 -34.89 -8.79 5.26
N SER A 22 -34.82 -10.09 5.53
CA SER A 22 -34.61 -10.62 6.88
C SER A 22 -33.28 -10.17 7.49
N PHE A 23 -32.22 -10.10 6.68
CA PHE A 23 -30.92 -9.58 7.09
C PHE A 23 -30.99 -8.11 7.48
N TRP A 24 -31.62 -7.25 6.67
CA TRP A 24 -31.77 -5.83 6.99
C TRP A 24 -32.69 -5.59 8.20
N SER A 25 -33.75 -6.37 8.36
CA SER A 25 -34.57 -6.34 9.59
C SER A 25 -33.76 -6.71 10.83
N LEU A 26 -32.85 -7.69 10.71
CA LEU A 26 -31.93 -8.06 11.79
C LEU A 26 -30.93 -6.93 12.10
N MET A 27 -30.41 -6.23 11.08
CA MET A 27 -29.52 -5.08 11.29
C MET A 27 -30.22 -3.94 12.02
N GLY A 28 -31.47 -3.64 11.63
CA GLY A 28 -32.30 -2.64 12.32
C GLY A 28 -32.58 -3.04 13.77
N LEU A 29 -32.95 -4.30 14.02
CA LEU A 29 -33.17 -4.85 15.35
C LEU A 29 -31.92 -4.74 16.24
N GLN A 30 -30.75 -5.12 15.70
CA GLN A 30 -29.46 -5.02 16.37
C GLN A 30 -29.14 -3.58 16.76
N ALA A 31 -29.28 -2.66 15.82
CA ALA A 31 -29.02 -1.24 16.04
C ALA A 31 -29.94 -0.68 17.12
N GLN A 32 -31.25 -0.94 17.03
CA GLN A 32 -32.21 -0.48 18.02
C GLN A 32 -31.91 -1.05 19.41
N ASN A 33 -31.54 -2.33 19.51
CA ASN A 33 -31.16 -2.94 20.79
C ASN A 33 -29.94 -2.26 21.42
N ALA A 34 -28.89 -2.04 20.62
CA ALA A 34 -27.66 -1.39 21.08
C ALA A 34 -27.89 0.08 21.48
N PHE A 35 -28.73 0.80 20.74
CA PHE A 35 -29.17 2.15 21.08
C PHE A 35 -29.92 2.15 22.42
N ASN A 36 -30.91 1.28 22.56
CA ASN A 36 -31.76 1.21 23.76
C ASN A 36 -30.94 0.91 25.03
N ASP A 37 -29.99 -0.03 24.97
CA ASP A 37 -29.11 -0.38 26.10
C ASP A 37 -28.31 0.84 26.58
N LYS A 38 -27.75 1.61 25.64
CA LYS A 38 -26.97 2.81 25.96
C LYS A 38 -27.83 4.00 26.33
N ALA A 39 -28.99 4.18 25.70
CA ALA A 39 -29.94 5.22 26.03
C ALA A 39 -30.47 5.07 27.47
N LEU A 40 -30.79 3.84 27.89
CA LEU A 40 -31.18 3.58 29.28
C LEU A 40 -30.02 3.87 30.23
N GLN A 41 -28.81 3.37 29.95
CA GLN A 41 -27.62 3.64 30.76
C GLN A 41 -27.35 5.15 30.92
N PHE A 42 -27.37 5.90 29.82
CA PHE A 42 -27.10 7.34 29.78
C PHE A 42 -28.27 8.20 30.28
N THR A 43 -29.43 7.62 30.54
CA THR A 43 -30.50 8.27 31.31
C THR A 43 -30.34 7.99 32.80
N LEU A 44 -30.09 6.74 33.19
CA LEU A 44 -30.02 6.33 34.60
C LEU A 44 -28.83 6.93 35.34
N VAL A 45 -27.68 7.09 34.68
CA VAL A 45 -26.49 7.69 35.30
C VAL A 45 -26.72 9.14 35.74
N PRO A 46 -27.07 10.10 34.85
CA PRO A 46 -27.31 11.47 35.27
C PRO A 46 -28.54 11.60 36.20
N LEU A 47 -29.57 10.76 36.00
CA LEU A 47 -30.72 10.70 36.90
C LEU A 47 -30.30 10.28 38.31
N GLY A 48 -29.46 9.25 38.46
CA GLY A 48 -29.00 8.78 39.75
C GLY A 48 -28.12 9.80 40.47
N VAL A 49 -27.26 10.51 39.74
CA VAL A 49 -26.48 11.63 40.30
C VAL A 49 -27.40 12.73 40.82
N TRP A 50 -28.43 13.09 40.05
CA TRP A 50 -29.42 14.10 40.45
C TRP A 50 -30.26 13.65 41.66
N VAL A 51 -30.79 12.42 41.65
CA VAL A 51 -31.58 11.88 42.78
C VAL A 51 -30.73 11.81 44.04
N ALA A 52 -29.48 11.35 43.94
CA ALA A 52 -28.57 11.28 45.08
C ALA A 52 -28.31 12.67 45.68
N ALA A 53 -28.12 13.68 44.82
CA ALA A 53 -27.97 15.07 45.26
C ALA A 53 -29.24 15.61 45.95
N GLU A 54 -30.43 15.28 45.45
CA GLU A 54 -31.72 15.70 46.03
C GLU A 54 -31.93 15.13 47.44
N VAL A 55 -31.52 13.88 47.69
CA VAL A 55 -31.61 13.23 49.01
C VAL A 55 -30.38 13.47 49.90
N GLY A 56 -29.38 14.22 49.43
CA GLY A 56 -28.14 14.51 50.17
C GLY A 56 -27.21 13.31 50.35
N GLU A 57 -27.32 12.28 49.51
CA GLU A 57 -26.50 11.07 49.58
C GLU A 57 -25.42 11.04 48.48
N LYS A 58 -24.33 10.32 48.72
CA LYS A 58 -23.15 10.30 47.81
C LYS A 58 -23.09 9.08 46.88
N TRP A 59 -24.07 8.19 46.89
CA TRP A 59 -24.05 6.97 46.05
C TRP A 59 -24.22 7.25 44.55
N GLY A 60 -24.59 8.47 44.14
CA GLY A 60 -24.73 8.84 42.73
C GLY A 60 -23.45 8.56 41.91
N GLY A 61 -22.27 8.76 42.51
CA GLY A 61 -20.97 8.47 41.87
C GLY A 61 -20.64 6.97 41.71
N THR A 62 -21.27 6.10 42.50
CA THR A 62 -21.06 4.64 42.43
C THR A 62 -22.02 3.95 41.47
N LEU A 63 -23.15 4.58 41.13
CA LEU A 63 -24.15 4.03 40.22
C LEU A 63 -23.61 3.62 38.84
N PRO A 64 -22.72 4.39 38.17
CA PRO A 64 -22.13 3.97 36.90
C PRO A 64 -21.40 2.63 36.99
N HIS A 65 -20.65 2.40 38.08
CA HIS A 65 -19.92 1.15 38.33
C HIS A 65 -20.89 -0.02 38.53
N LEU A 66 -21.97 0.20 39.28
CA LEU A 66 -23.03 -0.80 39.46
C LEU A 66 -23.66 -1.18 38.12
N LEU A 67 -24.09 -0.20 37.31
CA LEU A 67 -24.65 -0.44 35.98
C LEU A 67 -23.63 -1.16 35.07
N GLY A 68 -22.36 -0.79 35.15
CA GLY A 68 -21.26 -1.46 34.44
C GLY A 68 -21.12 -2.95 34.80
N MET A 69 -21.29 -3.33 36.07
CA MET A 69 -21.27 -4.74 36.47
C MET A 69 -22.56 -5.47 36.09
N LEU A 70 -23.72 -4.82 36.22
CA LEU A 70 -25.02 -5.42 35.89
C LEU A 70 -25.14 -5.78 34.41
N ILE A 71 -24.50 -5.03 33.50
CA ILE A 71 -24.49 -5.39 32.07
C ILE A 71 -23.58 -6.58 31.77
N LEU A 72 -22.51 -6.79 32.54
CA LEU A 72 -21.51 -7.85 32.28
C LEU A 72 -21.88 -9.19 32.93
N LEU A 73 -22.50 -9.16 34.11
CA LEU A 73 -22.78 -10.35 34.91
C LEU A 73 -23.64 -11.39 34.15
N PRO A 74 -24.74 -11.04 33.46
CA PRO A 74 -25.51 -12.01 32.70
C PRO A 74 -24.73 -12.66 31.56
N PHE A 75 -23.86 -11.90 30.87
CA PHE A 75 -23.01 -12.47 29.81
C PHE A 75 -22.00 -13.47 30.38
N ILE A 76 -21.44 -13.21 31.56
CA ILE A 76 -20.51 -14.14 32.23
C ILE A 76 -21.22 -15.40 32.72
N LEU A 77 -22.47 -15.31 33.18
CA LEU A 77 -23.16 -16.45 33.81
C LEU A 77 -24.05 -17.24 32.85
N LEU A 78 -24.70 -16.58 31.89
CA LEU A 78 -25.80 -17.15 31.10
C LEU A 78 -25.46 -17.33 29.62
N ALA A 79 -24.31 -16.84 29.12
CA ALA A 79 -23.95 -16.96 27.70
C ALA A 79 -23.97 -18.42 27.16
N PRO A 80 -23.51 -19.46 27.89
CA PRO A 80 -23.57 -20.84 27.40
C PRO A 80 -25.00 -21.36 27.30
N VAL A 81 -25.85 -20.98 28.27
CA VAL A 81 -27.27 -21.35 28.30
C VAL A 81 -28.00 -20.67 27.13
N ALA A 82 -27.70 -19.40 26.87
CA ALA A 82 -28.20 -18.66 25.72
C ALA A 82 -27.75 -19.28 24.39
N GLY A 83 -26.47 -19.71 24.30
CA GLY A 83 -25.93 -20.41 23.13
C GLY A 83 -26.67 -21.72 22.85
N TRP A 84 -26.82 -22.56 23.88
CA TRP A 84 -27.58 -23.80 23.77
C TRP A 84 -29.04 -23.58 23.41
N ALA A 85 -29.70 -22.56 24.00
CA ALA A 85 -31.08 -22.22 23.66
C ALA A 85 -31.21 -21.78 22.20
N SER A 86 -30.24 -21.01 21.69
CA SER A 86 -30.16 -20.59 20.29
C SER A 86 -29.92 -21.76 19.32
N ASP A 87 -29.21 -22.79 19.75
CA ASP A 87 -28.94 -23.97 18.91
C ASP A 87 -30.10 -24.98 18.92
N THR A 88 -30.79 -25.11 20.07
CA THR A 88 -31.84 -26.10 20.30
C THR A 88 -33.21 -25.61 19.83
N PHE A 89 -33.52 -24.33 20.02
CA PHE A 89 -34.76 -23.71 19.56
C PHE A 89 -34.53 -22.98 18.24
N SER A 90 -35.62 -22.72 17.49
CA SER A 90 -35.53 -21.89 16.29
C SER A 90 -34.99 -20.51 16.66
N LYS A 91 -33.89 -20.08 16.01
CA LYS A 91 -33.24 -18.79 16.25
C LYS A 91 -34.21 -17.62 16.14
N THR A 92 -35.13 -17.69 15.19
CA THR A 92 -36.20 -16.69 15.02
C THR A 92 -37.12 -16.63 16.24
N ARG A 93 -37.45 -17.76 16.89
CA ARG A 93 -38.24 -17.77 18.13
C ARG A 93 -37.48 -17.16 19.30
N VAL A 94 -36.18 -17.45 19.42
CA VAL A 94 -35.32 -16.87 20.45
C VAL A 94 -35.23 -15.35 20.29
N ILE A 95 -35.05 -14.85 19.05
CA ILE A 95 -35.05 -13.42 18.74
C ILE A 95 -36.39 -12.77 19.11
N ARG A 96 -37.52 -13.39 18.77
CA ARG A 96 -38.86 -12.86 19.10
C ARG A 96 -39.12 -12.85 20.61
N LEU A 97 -38.70 -13.88 21.34
CA LEU A 97 -38.78 -13.92 22.80
C LEU A 97 -37.96 -12.77 23.40
N ALA A 98 -36.73 -12.58 22.94
CA ALA A 98 -35.87 -11.50 23.41
C ALA A 98 -36.48 -10.11 23.12
N ALA A 99 -37.15 -9.91 21.97
CA ALA A 99 -37.84 -8.65 21.67
C ALA A 99 -39.04 -8.40 22.61
N TRP A 100 -39.82 -9.45 22.93
CA TRP A 100 -40.89 -9.34 23.93
C TRP A 100 -40.38 -9.03 25.33
N MET A 101 -39.29 -9.69 25.75
CA MET A 101 -38.63 -9.40 27.03
C MET A 101 -38.18 -7.94 27.09
N GLN A 102 -37.59 -7.41 26.02
CA GLN A 102 -37.15 -6.02 25.95
C GLN A 102 -38.33 -5.05 26.10
N LEU A 103 -39.44 -5.28 25.39
CA LEU A 103 -40.64 -4.44 25.51
C LEU A 103 -41.23 -4.49 26.93
N ALA A 104 -41.34 -5.68 27.53
CA ALA A 104 -41.83 -5.85 28.89
C ALA A 104 -40.96 -5.07 29.89
N VAL A 105 -39.63 -5.17 29.76
CA VAL A 105 -38.68 -4.43 30.60
C VAL A 105 -38.90 -2.92 30.47
N PHE A 106 -39.02 -2.37 29.26
CA PHE A 106 -39.21 -0.92 29.11
C PHE A 106 -40.58 -0.40 29.56
N VAL A 107 -41.63 -1.21 29.49
CA VAL A 107 -42.93 -0.87 30.11
C VAL A 107 -42.78 -0.73 31.62
N VAL A 108 -42.03 -1.64 32.26
CA VAL A 108 -41.75 -1.55 33.70
C VAL A 108 -40.84 -0.37 34.03
N VAL A 109 -39.86 -0.04 33.18
CA VAL A 109 -39.03 1.17 33.34
C VAL A 109 -39.90 2.44 33.23
N LEU A 110 -40.80 2.53 32.26
CA LEU A 110 -41.73 3.66 32.17
C LEU A 110 -42.59 3.81 33.43
N TYR A 111 -43.06 2.68 33.96
CA TYR A 111 -43.78 2.66 35.23
C TYR A 111 -42.91 3.10 36.41
N SER A 112 -41.63 2.72 36.45
CA SER A 112 -40.71 3.14 37.51
C SER A 112 -40.45 4.64 37.49
N PHE A 113 -40.39 5.26 36.31
CA PHE A 113 -40.28 6.72 36.17
C PHE A 113 -41.56 7.44 36.61
N ARG A 114 -42.73 6.86 36.36
CA ARG A 114 -44.01 7.40 36.84
C ARG A 114 -44.13 7.36 38.38
N MET A 115 -43.49 6.37 38.99
CA MET A 115 -43.46 6.16 40.45
C MET A 115 -42.22 6.78 41.11
N GLU A 116 -41.34 7.43 40.35
CA GLU A 116 -40.08 8.02 40.83
C GLU A 116 -39.21 7.03 41.64
N PHE A 117 -39.21 5.75 41.24
CA PHE A 117 -38.56 4.67 41.98
C PHE A 117 -37.33 4.13 41.23
N LEU A 118 -36.17 4.71 41.53
CA LEU A 118 -34.90 4.41 40.83
C LEU A 118 -34.43 2.95 40.97
N PRO A 119 -34.51 2.28 42.15
CA PRO A 119 -34.07 0.90 42.29
C PRO A 119 -34.77 -0.07 41.33
N LEU A 120 -36.05 0.14 41.01
CA LEU A 120 -36.78 -0.68 40.04
C LEU A 120 -36.24 -0.46 38.61
N ALA A 121 -35.87 0.76 38.24
CA ALA A 121 -35.27 1.06 36.95
C ALA A 121 -33.89 0.39 36.81
N VAL A 122 -33.07 0.42 37.88
CA VAL A 122 -31.77 -0.27 37.94
C VAL A 122 -31.94 -1.79 37.89
N GLY A 123 -32.93 -2.36 38.57
CA GLY A 123 -33.26 -3.78 38.48
C GLY A 123 -33.70 -4.19 37.06
N CYS A 124 -34.48 -3.34 36.39
CA CYS A 124 -34.86 -3.53 34.99
C CYS A 124 -33.65 -3.52 34.03
N PHE A 125 -32.63 -2.71 34.32
CA PHE A 125 -31.38 -2.70 33.55
C PHE A 125 -30.66 -4.07 33.58
N PHE A 126 -30.69 -4.78 34.72
CA PHE A 126 -30.18 -6.16 34.79
C PHE A 126 -30.99 -7.12 33.91
N PHE A 127 -32.32 -7.05 33.92
CA PHE A 127 -33.16 -7.89 33.06
C PHE A 127 -32.99 -7.58 31.57
N LEU A 128 -32.70 -6.33 31.22
CA LEU A 128 -32.31 -5.95 29.86
C LEU A 128 -30.99 -6.61 29.46
N ALA A 129 -29.99 -6.65 30.34
CA ALA A 129 -28.73 -7.35 30.08
C ALA A 129 -28.90 -8.88 29.94
N VAL A 130 -29.81 -9.49 30.73
CA VAL A 130 -30.21 -10.90 30.54
C VAL A 130 -30.82 -11.11 29.15
N GLN A 131 -31.70 -10.22 28.72
CA GLN A 131 -32.31 -10.26 27.39
C GLN A 131 -31.26 -10.12 26.28
N SER A 132 -30.34 -9.16 26.37
CA SER A 132 -29.24 -8.98 25.40
C SER A 132 -28.31 -10.20 25.35
N THR A 133 -28.11 -10.91 26.48
CA THR A 133 -27.35 -12.17 26.53
C THR A 133 -28.05 -13.28 25.75
N ILE A 134 -29.37 -13.40 25.87
CA ILE A 134 -30.18 -14.39 25.14
C ILE A 134 -30.19 -14.10 23.63
N LEU A 135 -30.29 -12.82 23.26
CA LEU A 135 -30.33 -12.38 21.86
C LEU A 135 -28.99 -12.64 21.12
N SER A 136 -27.86 -12.51 21.81
CA SER A 136 -26.54 -12.43 21.17
C SER A 136 -26.13 -13.67 20.35
N PRO A 137 -26.27 -14.92 20.84
CA PRO A 137 -25.99 -16.11 20.04
C PRO A 137 -26.97 -16.29 18.87
N ALA A 138 -28.25 -15.98 19.08
CA ALA A 138 -29.30 -16.18 18.08
C ALA A 138 -29.12 -15.29 16.85
N LYS A 139 -28.75 -14.01 17.06
CA LYS A 139 -28.47 -13.09 15.94
C LYS A 139 -27.21 -13.47 15.15
N ASN A 140 -26.15 -13.94 15.81
CA ASN A 140 -24.92 -14.30 15.13
C ASN A 140 -25.11 -15.61 14.34
N GLY A 141 -25.90 -16.53 14.89
CA GLY A 141 -26.20 -17.81 14.27
C GLY A 141 -27.15 -17.73 13.07
N ILE A 142 -28.09 -16.77 13.02
CA ILE A 142 -29.08 -16.67 11.94
C ILE A 142 -28.47 -16.05 10.67
N ILE A 143 -27.45 -15.20 10.78
CA ILE A 143 -26.77 -14.58 9.62
C ILE A 143 -26.19 -15.65 8.69
N LYS A 144 -25.56 -16.69 9.25
CA LYS A 144 -25.02 -17.82 8.49
C LYS A 144 -26.11 -18.54 7.67
N GLU A 145 -27.32 -18.62 8.21
CA GLU A 145 -28.47 -19.27 7.57
C GLU A 145 -29.14 -18.39 6.51
N LEU A 146 -29.09 -17.06 6.67
CA LEU A 146 -29.67 -16.12 5.71
C LEU A 146 -28.78 -15.90 4.47
N LEU A 147 -27.47 -15.73 4.68
CA LEU A 147 -26.54 -15.25 3.64
C LEU A 147 -25.48 -16.27 3.21
N GLY A 148 -25.39 -17.43 3.86
CA GLY A 148 -24.37 -18.44 3.58
C GLY A 148 -23.00 -18.11 4.19
N SER A 149 -22.10 -19.10 4.20
CA SER A 149 -20.78 -18.97 4.84
C SER A 149 -19.84 -18.01 4.09
N SER A 150 -19.98 -17.90 2.77
CA SER A 150 -19.16 -17.06 1.88
C SER A 150 -19.31 -15.56 2.18
N ARG A 151 -20.49 -15.11 2.64
CA ARG A 151 -20.81 -13.70 2.91
C ARG A 151 -20.77 -13.31 4.39
N LEU A 152 -20.30 -14.22 5.26
CA LEU A 152 -20.23 -13.99 6.72
C LEU A 152 -19.36 -12.80 7.12
N GLY A 153 -18.23 -12.59 6.44
CA GLY A 153 -17.33 -11.47 6.72
C GLY A 153 -17.98 -10.12 6.47
N PHE A 154 -18.63 -9.96 5.31
CA PHE A 154 -19.39 -8.75 4.96
C PHE A 154 -20.53 -8.48 5.97
N ALA A 155 -21.33 -9.51 6.27
CA ALA A 155 -22.46 -9.41 7.18
C ALA A 155 -22.02 -9.04 8.61
N SER A 156 -20.93 -9.64 9.08
CA SER A 156 -20.34 -9.33 10.39
C SER A 156 -19.81 -7.90 10.45
N GLY A 157 -19.18 -7.41 9.37
CA GLY A 157 -18.69 -6.04 9.26
C GLY A 157 -19.82 -5.00 9.35
N ILE A 158 -20.90 -5.18 8.57
CA ILE A 158 -22.08 -4.30 8.63
C ILE A 158 -22.72 -4.33 10.02
N MET A 159 -22.90 -5.51 10.61
CA MET A 159 -23.50 -5.65 11.93
C MET A 159 -22.72 -4.88 12.99
N GLN A 160 -21.39 -4.96 12.99
CA GLN A 160 -20.54 -4.21 13.92
C GLN A 160 -20.66 -2.70 13.70
N MET A 161 -20.68 -2.23 12.44
CA MET A 161 -20.87 -0.81 12.12
C MET A 161 -22.19 -0.25 12.67
N PHE A 162 -23.32 -0.93 12.42
CA PHE A 162 -24.63 -0.52 12.94
C PHE A 162 -24.66 -0.51 14.48
N THR A 163 -23.99 -1.48 15.11
CA THR A 163 -23.90 -1.57 16.57
C THR A 163 -23.14 -0.38 17.17
N ILE A 164 -21.97 -0.04 16.61
CA ILE A 164 -21.14 1.08 17.07
C ILE A 164 -21.88 2.41 16.87
N LEU A 165 -22.50 2.63 15.71
CA LEU A 165 -23.27 3.85 15.43
C LEU A 165 -24.47 4.01 16.36
N ALA A 166 -25.17 2.92 16.67
CA ALA A 166 -26.29 2.95 17.60
C ALA A 166 -25.88 3.22 19.05
N ILE A 167 -24.77 2.61 19.50
CA ILE A 167 -24.15 2.91 20.81
C ILE A 167 -23.84 4.40 20.90
N LEU A 168 -23.15 4.94 19.89
CA LEU A 168 -22.81 6.37 19.78
C LEU A 168 -24.05 7.26 19.85
N ALA A 169 -25.06 6.98 19.03
CA ALA A 169 -26.29 7.76 19.02
C ALA A 169 -26.99 7.75 20.39
N GLY A 170 -27.04 6.59 21.06
CA GLY A 170 -27.62 6.47 22.40
C GLY A 170 -26.87 7.26 23.46
N GLN A 171 -25.54 7.24 23.42
CA GLN A 171 -24.69 8.00 24.35
C GLN A 171 -24.82 9.52 24.16
N ILE A 172 -24.83 9.97 22.89
CA ILE A 172 -24.77 11.40 22.57
C ILE A 172 -26.14 12.07 22.69
N LEU A 173 -27.15 11.52 22.01
CA LEU A 173 -28.45 12.18 21.89
C LEU A 173 -29.16 12.27 23.25
N ILE A 174 -29.05 11.21 24.06
CA ILE A 174 -29.77 11.11 25.33
C ILE A 174 -29.13 11.98 26.40
N GLY A 175 -27.80 12.01 26.50
CA GLY A 175 -27.15 12.88 27.50
C GLY A 175 -27.35 14.36 27.19
N ILE A 176 -27.27 14.78 25.92
CA ILE A 176 -27.60 16.17 25.51
C ILE A 176 -29.06 16.49 25.79
N TRP A 177 -29.98 15.58 25.44
CA TRP A 177 -31.41 15.76 25.72
C TRP A 177 -31.67 15.93 27.22
N PHE A 178 -31.17 15.00 28.03
CA PHE A 178 -31.35 15.00 29.48
C PHE A 178 -30.88 16.32 30.09
N SER A 179 -29.68 16.78 29.73
CA SER A 179 -29.13 18.06 30.17
C SER A 179 -30.03 19.24 29.78
N SER A 180 -30.38 19.37 28.49
CA SER A 180 -31.22 20.48 28.02
C SER A 180 -32.60 20.51 28.68
N ARG A 181 -33.17 19.34 28.97
CA ARG A 181 -34.47 19.27 29.62
C ARG A 181 -34.38 19.51 31.11
N LEU A 182 -33.31 19.07 31.77
CA LEU A 182 -33.07 19.34 33.18
C LEU A 182 -32.91 20.84 33.45
N GLU A 183 -32.22 21.59 32.57
CA GLU A 183 -32.12 23.06 32.65
C GLU A 183 -33.49 23.75 32.67
N VAL A 184 -34.45 23.25 31.87
CA VAL A 184 -35.77 23.87 31.72
C VAL A 184 -36.76 23.39 32.79
N SER A 185 -36.70 22.11 33.16
CA SER A 185 -37.72 21.47 34.01
C SER A 185 -37.34 21.39 35.48
N GLY A 186 -36.05 21.46 35.82
CA GLY A 186 -35.53 21.32 37.19
C GLY A 186 -35.69 19.91 37.79
N SER A 187 -36.36 18.97 37.12
CA SER A 187 -36.62 17.62 37.62
C SER A 187 -35.98 16.56 36.72
N GLY A 188 -35.07 15.77 37.29
CA GLY A 188 -34.38 14.67 36.59
C GLY A 188 -35.36 13.61 36.07
N TRP A 189 -36.44 13.34 36.81
CA TRP A 189 -37.49 12.40 36.39
C TRP A 189 -38.19 12.85 35.11
N THR A 190 -38.54 14.14 35.02
CA THR A 190 -39.17 14.70 33.81
C THR A 190 -38.20 14.78 32.63
N ALA A 191 -36.91 15.04 32.90
CA ALA A 191 -35.85 15.06 31.89
C ALA A 191 -35.62 13.68 31.25
N GLY A 192 -35.66 12.62 32.07
CA GLY A 192 -35.48 11.23 31.61
C GLY A 192 -36.74 10.57 31.04
N LEU A 193 -37.94 11.10 31.27
CA LEU A 193 -39.19 10.47 30.81
C LEU A 193 -39.27 10.33 29.29
N PHE A 194 -38.91 11.36 28.52
CA PHE A 194 -38.97 11.31 27.05
C PHE A 194 -38.04 10.24 26.45
N PRO A 195 -36.76 10.14 26.85
CA PRO A 195 -35.90 9.01 26.50
C PRO A 195 -36.53 7.65 26.77
N MET A 196 -37.22 7.48 27.91
CA MET A 196 -37.88 6.21 28.25
C MET A 196 -39.05 5.88 27.32
N VAL A 197 -39.83 6.90 26.94
CA VAL A 197 -40.92 6.72 25.94
C VAL A 197 -40.32 6.35 24.59
N LEU A 198 -39.24 7.01 24.18
CA LEU A 198 -38.56 6.76 22.92
C LEU A 198 -38.04 5.32 22.83
N ILE A 199 -37.34 4.81 23.85
CA ILE A 199 -36.83 3.43 23.84
C ILE A 199 -37.95 2.39 23.93
N CYS A 200 -39.07 2.70 24.60
CA CYS A 200 -40.24 1.82 24.63
C CYS A 200 -40.91 1.72 23.25
N LEU A 201 -41.11 2.85 22.56
CA LEU A 201 -41.59 2.85 21.17
C LEU A 201 -40.59 2.14 20.25
N GLY A 202 -39.29 2.37 20.47
CA GLY A 202 -38.21 1.65 19.79
C GLY A 202 -38.30 0.13 19.98
N ALA A 203 -38.65 -0.36 21.16
CA ALA A 203 -38.84 -1.80 21.39
C ALA A 203 -40.07 -2.38 20.68
N VAL A 204 -41.12 -1.58 20.45
CA VAL A 204 -42.22 -2.00 19.56
C VAL A 204 -41.72 -2.15 18.13
N VAL A 205 -40.86 -1.23 17.66
CA VAL A 205 -40.21 -1.34 16.34
C VAL A 205 -39.32 -2.58 16.27
N THR A 206 -38.51 -2.85 17.29
CA THR A 206 -37.70 -4.08 17.43
C THR A 206 -38.58 -5.32 17.29
N LEU A 207 -39.74 -5.35 17.94
CA LEU A 207 -40.68 -6.46 17.87
C LEU A 207 -41.22 -6.65 16.45
N VAL A 208 -41.64 -5.57 15.78
CA VAL A 208 -42.10 -5.61 14.38
C VAL A 208 -41.00 -6.14 13.45
N MET A 209 -39.76 -5.67 13.63
CA MET A 209 -38.60 -6.17 12.88
C MET A 209 -38.35 -7.65 13.15
N ALA A 210 -38.49 -8.12 14.40
CA ALA A 210 -38.33 -9.52 14.77
C ALA A 210 -39.35 -10.46 14.09
N TYR A 211 -40.58 -9.99 13.85
CA TYR A 211 -41.59 -10.74 13.09
C TYR A 211 -41.38 -10.69 11.58
N SER A 212 -40.69 -9.65 11.08
CA SER A 212 -40.33 -9.52 9.66
C SER A 212 -39.22 -10.51 9.25
N ILE A 213 -38.45 -11.02 10.22
CA ILE A 213 -37.44 -12.07 10.00
C ILE A 213 -38.14 -13.40 9.73
N GLN A 214 -37.75 -14.06 8.64
CA GLN A 214 -38.28 -15.38 8.28
C GLN A 214 -37.96 -16.45 9.34
N VAL A 215 -38.85 -17.43 9.47
CA VAL A 215 -38.68 -18.53 10.43
C VAL A 215 -37.68 -19.52 9.87
N VAL A 216 -36.56 -19.72 10.57
CA VAL A 216 -35.59 -20.75 10.24
C VAL A 216 -35.76 -21.94 11.20
N PRO A 217 -35.88 -23.18 10.71
CA PRO A 217 -36.10 -24.36 11.56
C PRO A 217 -34.89 -24.64 12.45
N ALA A 218 -35.14 -25.20 13.64
CA ALA A 218 -34.07 -25.64 14.53
C ALA A 218 -33.32 -26.82 13.91
N ARG A 219 -31.98 -26.80 13.93
CA ARG A 219 -31.12 -27.84 13.32
C ARG A 219 -30.49 -28.80 14.33
N ALA A 220 -30.40 -28.46 15.62
CA ALA A 220 -29.73 -29.28 16.62
C ALA A 220 -30.68 -29.79 17.72
N THR A 221 -30.57 -31.08 18.05
CA THR A 221 -31.27 -31.73 19.16
C THR A 221 -30.25 -32.14 20.24
N LYS A 222 -29.58 -31.17 20.87
CA LYS A 222 -28.66 -31.46 21.98
C LYS A 222 -29.38 -31.34 23.33
N PRO A 223 -29.38 -32.38 24.18
CA PRO A 223 -30.01 -32.31 25.50
C PRO A 223 -29.31 -31.29 26.40
N PHE A 224 -30.07 -30.65 27.29
CA PHE A 224 -29.50 -29.79 28.33
C PHE A 224 -28.76 -30.63 29.37
N TYR A 225 -27.57 -30.19 29.79
CA TYR A 225 -26.84 -30.79 30.90
C TYR A 225 -26.22 -29.70 31.79
N PRO A 226 -26.24 -29.82 33.14
CA PRO A 226 -25.82 -28.75 34.05
C PRO A 226 -24.38 -28.24 33.84
N ALA A 227 -23.46 -29.11 33.42
CA ALA A 227 -22.07 -28.73 33.14
C ALA A 227 -21.92 -27.77 31.93
N LEU A 228 -22.98 -27.57 31.14
CA LEU A 228 -23.02 -26.61 30.05
C LEU A 228 -22.82 -25.17 30.54
N VAL A 229 -23.33 -24.83 31.74
CA VAL A 229 -23.22 -23.47 32.31
C VAL A 229 -21.77 -23.03 32.46
N VAL A 230 -20.84 -23.97 32.65
CA VAL A 230 -19.40 -23.70 32.78
C VAL A 230 -18.59 -24.05 31.53
N SER A 231 -19.26 -24.44 30.43
CA SER A 231 -18.58 -24.90 29.21
C SER A 231 -17.71 -23.82 28.54
N HIS A 232 -18.08 -22.54 28.62
CA HIS A 232 -17.23 -21.46 28.10
C HIS A 232 -15.91 -21.30 28.85
N PHE A 233 -15.78 -21.80 30.09
CA PHE A 233 -14.54 -21.75 30.84
C PHE A 233 -13.58 -22.82 30.30
N GLN A 234 -14.12 -23.94 29.85
CA GLN A 234 -13.35 -24.95 29.12
C GLN A 234 -12.91 -24.43 27.75
N GLN A 235 -13.78 -23.71 27.03
CA GLN A 235 -13.45 -23.05 25.76
C GLN A 235 -12.38 -21.97 25.94
N LEU A 236 -12.47 -21.16 27.00
CA LEU A 236 -11.42 -20.22 27.39
C LEU A 236 -10.11 -20.98 27.69
N GLY A 237 -10.17 -22.07 28.43
CA GLY A 237 -9.00 -22.93 28.66
C GLY A 237 -8.37 -23.46 27.37
N GLN A 238 -9.17 -23.81 26.35
CA GLN A 238 -8.68 -24.22 25.03
C GLN A 238 -8.03 -23.05 24.27
N LEU A 239 -8.69 -21.89 24.24
CA LEU A 239 -8.15 -20.66 23.64
C LEU A 239 -6.77 -20.31 24.22
N LEU A 240 -6.63 -20.41 25.55
CA LEU A 240 -5.39 -20.08 26.26
C LEU A 240 -4.24 -21.09 26.03
N LYS A 241 -4.50 -22.26 25.44
CA LYS A 241 -3.45 -23.24 25.09
C LYS A 241 -2.70 -22.85 23.82
N SER A 242 -3.38 -22.29 22.82
CA SER A 242 -2.75 -21.85 21.59
C SER A 242 -2.09 -20.48 21.78
N LYS A 243 -0.77 -20.39 21.57
CA LYS A 243 -0.04 -19.13 21.79
C LYS A 243 -0.53 -17.99 20.89
N PRO A 244 -0.69 -18.16 19.56
CA PRO A 244 -1.20 -17.09 18.69
C PRO A 244 -2.60 -16.62 19.11
N LEU A 245 -3.54 -17.56 19.31
CA LEU A 245 -4.92 -17.24 19.65
C LEU A 245 -5.03 -16.58 21.04
N ARG A 246 -4.26 -17.07 22.03
CA ARG A 246 -4.21 -16.47 23.37
C ARG A 246 -3.74 -15.02 23.32
N LEU A 247 -2.64 -14.74 22.61
CA LEU A 247 -2.08 -13.39 22.55
C LEU A 247 -3.04 -12.42 21.86
N SER A 248 -3.69 -12.87 20.79
CA SER A 248 -4.71 -12.08 20.11
C SER A 248 -5.94 -11.82 20.99
N ALA A 249 -6.46 -12.85 21.67
CA ALA A 249 -7.58 -12.69 22.57
C ALA A 249 -7.26 -11.77 23.77
N LEU A 250 -6.06 -11.86 24.34
CA LEU A 250 -5.59 -10.93 25.39
C LEU A 250 -5.49 -9.49 24.88
N GLY A 251 -5.03 -9.30 23.63
CA GLY A 251 -5.01 -7.98 23.00
C GLY A 251 -6.41 -7.38 22.82
N ILE A 252 -7.38 -8.19 22.37
CA ILE A 252 -8.78 -7.76 22.26
C ILE A 252 -9.37 -7.43 23.63
N ALA A 253 -9.10 -8.26 24.64
CA ALA A 253 -9.55 -8.03 26.00
C ALA A 253 -8.97 -6.73 26.60
N TYR A 254 -7.69 -6.44 26.32
CA TYR A 254 -7.06 -5.17 26.70
C TYR A 254 -7.74 -3.97 26.04
N PHE A 255 -8.10 -4.03 24.76
CA PHE A 255 -8.86 -2.96 24.10
C PHE A 255 -10.18 -2.67 24.81
N TRP A 256 -10.97 -3.70 25.11
CA TRP A 256 -12.25 -3.53 25.80
C TRP A 256 -12.09 -2.99 27.22
N ALA A 257 -11.09 -3.48 27.95
CA ALA A 257 -10.75 -2.97 29.29
C ALA A 257 -10.30 -1.50 29.24
N PHE A 258 -9.43 -1.13 28.30
CA PHE A 258 -8.98 0.25 28.10
C PHE A 258 -10.16 1.18 27.84
N GLY A 259 -11.04 0.82 26.90
CA GLY A 259 -12.24 1.60 26.58
C GLY A 259 -13.18 1.75 27.79
N ALA A 260 -13.36 0.69 28.57
CA ALA A 260 -14.16 0.73 29.81
C ALA A 260 -13.56 1.70 30.84
N VAL A 261 -12.25 1.63 31.11
CA VAL A 261 -11.58 2.56 32.04
C VAL A 261 -11.71 4.00 31.55
N VAL A 262 -11.44 4.28 30.28
CA VAL A 262 -11.60 5.63 29.71
C VAL A 262 -13.04 6.13 29.87
N GLN A 263 -14.04 5.28 29.61
CA GLN A 263 -15.45 5.65 29.81
C GLN A 263 -15.72 6.07 31.26
N PHE A 264 -15.26 5.31 32.25
CA PHE A 264 -15.49 5.67 33.65
C PHE A 264 -14.70 6.91 34.09
N ILE A 265 -13.46 7.08 33.64
CA ILE A 265 -12.69 8.30 33.92
C ILE A 265 -13.43 9.53 33.39
N THR A 266 -13.98 9.47 32.18
CA THR A 266 -14.75 10.61 31.63
C THR A 266 -16.04 10.90 32.40
N LEU A 267 -16.71 9.87 32.91
CA LEU A 267 -17.87 10.03 33.80
C LEU A 267 -17.48 10.68 35.12
N GLN A 268 -16.34 10.28 35.70
CA GLN A 268 -15.79 10.91 36.90
C GLN A 268 -15.45 12.39 36.66
N ILE A 269 -14.75 12.71 35.56
CA ILE A 269 -14.42 14.10 35.19
C ILE A 269 -15.70 14.93 35.07
N ALA A 270 -16.73 14.42 34.41
CA ALA A 270 -18.02 15.13 34.31
C ALA A 270 -18.64 15.38 35.69
N GLY A 271 -18.53 14.44 36.63
CA GLY A 271 -19.00 14.58 38.01
C GLY A 271 -18.20 15.59 38.83
N GLU A 272 -16.89 15.69 38.59
CA GLU A 272 -16.00 16.67 39.25
C GLU A 272 -16.21 18.10 38.70
N LEU A 273 -16.44 18.25 37.40
CA LEU A 273 -16.71 19.55 36.77
C LEU A 273 -18.12 20.08 37.07
N TYR A 274 -19.10 19.17 37.15
CA TYR A 274 -20.51 19.49 37.30
C TYR A 274 -21.12 18.70 38.47
N PRO A 275 -20.76 19.05 39.72
CA PRO A 275 -21.24 18.35 40.92
C PRO A 275 -22.75 18.60 41.18
N ASP A 276 -23.30 17.92 42.18
CA ASP A 276 -24.64 18.15 42.73
C ASP A 276 -25.80 18.08 41.71
N GLY A 277 -25.69 17.18 40.72
CA GLY A 277 -26.73 16.98 39.71
C GLY A 277 -26.86 18.13 38.71
N HIS A 278 -25.78 18.91 38.52
CA HIS A 278 -25.77 20.06 37.64
C HIS A 278 -26.18 19.70 36.19
N PRO A 279 -27.00 20.54 35.51
CA PRO A 279 -27.58 20.18 34.23
C PRO A 279 -26.57 19.83 33.13
N ASN A 280 -25.38 20.45 33.11
CA ASN A 280 -24.34 20.17 32.12
C ASN A 280 -23.64 18.80 32.23
N PHE A 281 -23.83 18.05 33.33
CA PHE A 281 -23.16 16.75 33.52
C PHE A 281 -23.39 15.78 32.34
N GLY A 282 -24.64 15.65 31.88
CA GLY A 282 -25.01 14.77 30.77
C GLY A 282 -24.37 15.19 29.44
N ARG A 283 -24.31 16.49 29.19
CA ARG A 283 -23.70 17.09 28.00
C ARG A 283 -22.19 16.87 27.96
N ALA A 284 -21.50 17.12 29.07
CA ALA A 284 -20.06 16.90 29.20
C ALA A 284 -19.68 15.44 28.90
N THR A 285 -20.38 14.50 29.55
CA THR A 285 -20.21 13.06 29.32
C THR A 285 -20.41 12.69 27.84
N SER A 286 -21.45 13.25 27.21
CA SER A 286 -21.79 12.97 25.81
C SER A 286 -20.71 13.44 24.85
N TYR A 287 -20.14 14.63 25.06
CA TYR A 287 -19.07 15.17 24.20
C TYR A 287 -17.76 14.43 24.36
N MET A 288 -17.39 14.04 25.59
CA MET A 288 -16.20 13.21 25.81
C MET A 288 -16.36 11.83 25.14
N MET A 289 -17.54 11.22 25.24
CA MET A 289 -17.81 9.94 24.56
C MET A 289 -17.88 10.06 23.05
N LEU A 290 -18.39 11.17 22.51
CA LEU A 290 -18.32 11.47 21.08
C LEU A 290 -16.87 11.54 20.60
N ALA A 291 -15.99 12.23 21.33
CA ALA A 291 -14.58 12.30 21.00
C ALA A 291 -13.92 10.91 21.01
N ALA A 292 -14.02 10.17 22.13
CA ALA A 292 -13.44 8.83 22.26
C ALA A 292 -13.94 7.86 21.18
N SER A 293 -15.25 7.72 21.05
CA SER A 293 -15.87 6.73 20.17
C SER A 293 -15.88 7.16 18.70
N GLY A 294 -15.89 8.47 18.42
CA GLY A 294 -15.65 9.01 17.08
C GLY A 294 -14.24 8.68 16.59
N GLY A 295 -13.25 8.79 17.48
CA GLY A 295 -11.89 8.31 17.25
C GLY A 295 -11.83 6.83 16.87
N ILE A 296 -12.56 5.97 17.62
CA ILE A 296 -12.68 4.54 17.31
C ILE A 296 -13.31 4.33 15.92
N GLY A 297 -14.37 5.06 15.59
CA GLY A 297 -15.03 4.98 14.30
C GLY A 297 -14.10 5.32 13.13
N VAL A 298 -13.42 6.46 13.19
CA VAL A 298 -12.45 6.90 12.17
C VAL A 298 -11.29 5.91 12.08
N GLY A 299 -10.71 5.51 13.22
CA GLY A 299 -9.62 4.55 13.27
C GLY A 299 -10.01 3.18 12.73
N SER A 300 -11.26 2.74 12.92
CA SER A 300 -11.74 1.46 12.40
C SER A 300 -11.88 1.48 10.87
N VAL A 301 -12.35 2.59 10.30
CA VAL A 301 -12.42 2.76 8.84
C VAL A 301 -11.01 2.81 8.24
N LEU A 302 -10.12 3.61 8.80
CA LEU A 302 -8.73 3.69 8.34
C LEU A 302 -8.01 2.33 8.48
N GLY A 303 -8.19 1.66 9.61
CA GLY A 303 -7.66 0.31 9.84
C GLY A 303 -8.19 -0.69 8.81
N ALA A 304 -9.48 -0.66 8.48
CA ALA A 304 -10.08 -1.52 7.46
C ALA A 304 -9.54 -1.22 6.05
N LEU A 305 -9.31 0.05 5.71
CA LEU A 305 -8.72 0.45 4.43
C LEU A 305 -7.27 -0.03 4.29
N ILE A 306 -6.48 0.06 5.36
CA ILE A 306 -5.10 -0.44 5.40
C ILE A 306 -5.07 -1.98 5.26
N ASN A 307 -5.99 -2.68 5.93
CA ASN A 307 -6.09 -4.14 5.93
C ASN A 307 -6.82 -4.73 4.71
N LYS A 308 -7.18 -3.93 3.70
CA LYS A 308 -8.06 -4.37 2.59
C LYS A 308 -7.54 -5.57 1.80
N ARG A 309 -6.21 -5.73 1.67
CA ARG A 309 -5.57 -6.79 0.87
C ARG A 309 -4.99 -7.92 1.72
N HIS A 310 -4.48 -7.60 2.90
CA HIS A 310 -3.90 -8.55 3.85
C HIS A 310 -3.94 -7.97 5.26
N ILE A 311 -3.85 -8.83 6.27
CA ILE A 311 -3.90 -8.43 7.68
C ILE A 311 -2.54 -7.84 8.09
N GLU A 312 -2.49 -6.52 8.20
CA GLU A 312 -1.34 -5.71 8.60
C GLU A 312 -1.24 -5.57 10.12
N LEU A 313 -0.71 -6.61 10.78
CA LEU A 313 -0.41 -6.61 12.22
C LEU A 313 0.58 -5.52 12.64
N GLY A 314 1.27 -4.87 11.70
CA GLY A 314 2.14 -3.72 11.99
C GLY A 314 1.39 -2.52 12.56
N LEU A 315 0.08 -2.43 12.34
CA LEU A 315 -0.75 -1.34 12.84
C LEU A 315 -0.94 -1.41 14.36
N ASN A 316 -0.77 -2.59 14.97
CA ASN A 316 -0.93 -2.82 16.41
C ASN A 316 0.05 -2.04 17.30
N PRO A 317 1.38 -2.15 17.09
CA PRO A 317 2.35 -1.28 17.75
C PRO A 317 2.03 0.21 17.60
N LEU A 318 1.61 0.65 16.42
CA LEU A 318 1.24 2.05 16.19
C LEU A 318 0.03 2.45 17.04
N GLY A 319 -1.00 1.60 17.09
CA GLY A 319 -2.17 1.78 17.96
C GLY A 319 -1.78 1.92 19.43
N GLY A 320 -0.91 1.04 19.93
CA GLY A 320 -0.41 1.10 21.31
C GLY A 320 0.37 2.38 21.63
N ILE A 321 1.24 2.84 20.71
CA ILE A 321 1.96 4.11 20.85
C ILE A 321 0.97 5.27 20.93
N ILE A 322 -0.03 5.32 20.03
CA ILE A 322 -1.03 6.38 20.01
C ILE A 322 -1.86 6.36 21.31
N MET A 323 -2.31 5.19 21.78
CA MET A 323 -3.05 5.05 23.04
C MET A 323 -2.22 5.55 24.23
N THR A 324 -0.93 5.20 24.26
CA THR A 324 0.00 5.61 25.32
C THR A 324 0.21 7.12 25.33
N LEU A 325 0.59 7.71 24.19
CA LEU A 325 0.81 9.15 24.07
C LEU A 325 -0.46 9.94 24.37
N SER A 326 -1.62 9.47 23.89
CA SER A 326 -2.91 10.12 24.14
C SER A 326 -3.27 10.07 25.63
N SER A 327 -3.03 8.94 26.31
CA SER A 327 -3.26 8.82 27.76
C SER A 327 -2.37 9.77 28.56
N LEU A 328 -1.10 9.97 28.14
CA LEU A 328 -0.20 10.95 28.76
C LEU A 328 -0.63 12.40 28.49
N LEU A 329 -1.10 12.69 27.28
CA LEU A 329 -1.62 14.02 26.93
C LEU A 329 -2.85 14.38 27.76
N LEU A 330 -3.76 13.43 28.00
CA LEU A 330 -4.96 13.63 28.81
C LEU A 330 -4.67 14.02 30.27
N ILE A 331 -3.45 13.77 30.78
CA ILE A 331 -3.03 14.17 32.13
C ILE A 331 -2.78 15.69 32.20
N VAL A 332 -2.23 16.27 31.13
CA VAL A 332 -1.75 17.66 31.11
C VAL A 332 -2.72 18.62 30.41
N THR A 333 -3.69 18.11 29.67
CA THR A 333 -4.73 18.91 29.02
C THR A 333 -5.88 19.22 29.97
N GLU A 334 -6.34 20.46 29.98
CA GLU A 334 -7.52 20.87 30.74
C GLU A 334 -8.79 20.16 30.22
N PRO A 335 -9.63 19.59 31.09
CA PRO A 335 -10.92 19.02 30.70
C PRO A 335 -11.79 20.00 29.89
N GLU A 336 -12.56 19.47 28.94
CA GLU A 336 -13.39 20.23 27.98
C GLU A 336 -12.64 21.16 27.00
N SER A 337 -11.31 21.24 27.06
CA SER A 337 -10.53 21.95 26.04
C SER A 337 -10.54 21.21 24.69
N LEU A 338 -10.32 21.94 23.58
CA LEU A 338 -10.16 21.33 22.26
C LEU A 338 -9.03 20.29 22.24
N PHE A 339 -7.95 20.55 22.96
CA PHE A 339 -6.81 19.63 23.07
C PHE A 339 -7.19 18.34 23.82
N PHE A 340 -8.01 18.42 24.88
CA PHE A 340 -8.51 17.26 25.59
C PHE A 340 -9.40 16.37 24.70
N TYR A 341 -10.37 16.97 23.99
CA TYR A 341 -11.21 16.21 23.04
C TYR A 341 -10.39 15.60 21.89
N THR A 342 -9.37 16.31 21.42
CA THR A 342 -8.46 15.80 20.39
C THR A 342 -7.65 14.62 20.92
N ALA A 343 -7.06 14.72 22.11
CA ALA A 343 -6.33 13.63 22.74
C ALA A 343 -7.23 12.40 22.97
N LEU A 344 -8.48 12.61 23.41
CA LEU A 344 -9.44 11.54 23.60
C LEU A 344 -9.84 10.86 22.28
N SER A 345 -9.96 11.64 21.20
CA SER A 345 -10.18 11.13 19.84
C SER A 345 -9.00 10.31 19.34
N PHE A 346 -7.77 10.75 19.59
CA PHE A 346 -6.58 9.96 19.26
C PHE A 346 -6.47 8.70 20.11
N ALA A 347 -6.85 8.72 21.39
CA ALA A 347 -6.92 7.51 22.22
C ALA A 347 -7.86 6.47 21.60
N GLY A 348 -9.04 6.89 21.14
CA GLY A 348 -9.98 6.05 20.40
C GLY A 348 -9.43 5.53 19.07
N LEU A 349 -8.78 6.39 18.29
CA LEU A 349 -8.14 6.01 17.02
C LEU A 349 -7.04 4.96 17.23
N GLY A 350 -6.17 5.17 18.22
CA GLY A 350 -5.12 4.23 18.60
C GLY A 350 -5.70 2.89 19.05
N ALA A 351 -6.77 2.93 19.84
CA ALA A 351 -7.49 1.74 20.27
C ALA A 351 -8.06 0.94 19.09
N ALA A 352 -8.60 1.60 18.06
CA ALA A 352 -9.06 0.94 16.83
C ALA A 352 -7.90 0.35 16.01
N PHE A 353 -6.79 1.07 15.86
CA PHE A 353 -5.57 0.57 15.19
C PHE A 353 -4.98 -0.67 15.89
N PHE A 354 -5.14 -0.75 17.21
CA PHE A 354 -4.81 -1.93 17.99
C PHE A 354 -5.83 -3.06 17.82
N PHE A 355 -7.13 -2.76 17.88
CA PHE A 355 -8.18 -3.78 17.87
C PHE A 355 -8.39 -4.44 16.50
N VAL A 356 -8.50 -3.65 15.42
CA VAL A 356 -8.96 -4.13 14.11
C VAL A 356 -8.08 -5.26 13.54
N PRO A 357 -6.74 -5.13 13.46
CA PRO A 357 -5.91 -6.16 12.83
C PRO A 357 -5.80 -7.43 13.69
N ILE A 358 -5.70 -7.30 15.02
CA ILE A 358 -5.66 -8.49 15.90
C ILE A 358 -7.00 -9.23 15.89
N ASN A 359 -8.13 -8.51 15.83
CA ASN A 359 -9.45 -9.16 15.75
C ASN A 359 -9.67 -9.85 14.41
N ALA A 360 -9.15 -9.30 13.31
CA ALA A 360 -9.12 -9.97 12.02
C ALA A 360 -8.22 -11.22 12.07
N PHE A 361 -7.01 -11.09 12.61
CA PHE A 361 -6.05 -12.20 12.74
C PHE A 361 -6.59 -13.34 13.62
N LEU A 362 -7.24 -13.03 14.75
CA LEU A 362 -7.86 -14.07 15.60
C LEU A 362 -8.89 -14.88 14.81
N GLN A 363 -9.66 -14.24 13.93
CA GLN A 363 -10.69 -14.91 13.14
C GLN A 363 -10.14 -15.71 11.96
N ASP A 364 -9.03 -15.26 11.38
CA ASP A 364 -8.37 -15.88 10.24
C ASP A 364 -7.60 -17.15 10.64
N GLU A 365 -6.93 -17.12 11.79
CA GLU A 365 -6.15 -18.25 12.34
C GLU A 365 -7.01 -19.36 12.97
N CYS A 366 -8.32 -19.15 13.08
CA CYS A 366 -9.21 -20.16 13.65
C CYS A 366 -9.55 -21.25 12.63
N ASP A 367 -9.38 -22.52 13.01
CA ASP A 367 -10.00 -23.63 12.29
C ASP A 367 -11.51 -23.37 12.11
N PRO A 368 -12.06 -23.49 10.88
CA PRO A 368 -13.47 -23.19 10.62
C PRO A 368 -14.46 -23.92 11.54
N ASP A 369 -14.11 -25.15 11.95
CA ASP A 369 -14.93 -26.00 12.81
C ASP A 369 -14.87 -25.61 14.29
N GLN A 370 -13.78 -24.98 14.75
CA GLN A 370 -13.59 -24.58 16.14
C GLN A 370 -13.77 -23.08 16.38
N ARG A 371 -13.88 -22.29 15.30
CA ARG A 371 -14.03 -20.82 15.35
C ARG A 371 -15.11 -20.36 16.32
N GLY A 372 -16.28 -21.02 16.35
CA GLY A 372 -17.36 -20.69 17.29
C GLY A 372 -16.95 -20.82 18.76
N ASN A 373 -16.24 -21.89 19.11
CA ASN A 373 -15.75 -22.14 20.47
C ASN A 373 -14.66 -21.14 20.86
N ILE A 374 -13.74 -20.84 19.95
CA ILE A 374 -12.65 -19.89 20.19
C ILE A 374 -13.21 -18.47 20.38
N LEU A 375 -14.16 -18.06 19.56
CA LEU A 375 -14.84 -16.77 19.68
C LEU A 375 -15.65 -16.66 20.97
N ALA A 376 -16.32 -17.73 21.40
CA ALA A 376 -17.03 -17.77 22.68
C ALA A 376 -16.06 -17.64 23.88
N GLY A 377 -14.92 -18.34 23.85
CA GLY A 377 -13.86 -18.18 24.84
C GLY A 377 -13.29 -16.76 24.88
N SER A 378 -13.06 -16.14 23.71
CA SER A 378 -12.60 -14.75 23.62
C SER A 378 -13.64 -13.76 24.15
N ALA A 379 -14.93 -13.97 23.85
CA ALA A 379 -16.01 -13.13 24.36
C ALA A 379 -16.09 -13.18 25.90
N LEU A 380 -15.93 -14.37 26.50
CA LEU A 380 -15.85 -14.51 27.96
C LEU A 380 -14.65 -13.74 28.52
N LEU A 381 -13.47 -13.89 27.93
CA LEU A 381 -12.27 -13.15 28.35
C LEU A 381 -12.48 -11.63 28.29
N ASN A 382 -13.14 -11.13 27.25
CA ASN A 382 -13.47 -9.71 27.13
C ASN A 382 -14.40 -9.25 28.25
N CYS A 383 -15.43 -10.04 28.58
CA CYS A 383 -16.35 -9.72 29.67
C CYS A 383 -15.64 -9.72 31.04
N LEU A 384 -14.76 -10.70 31.28
CA LEU A 384 -13.96 -10.76 32.49
C LEU A 384 -12.99 -9.56 32.60
N ALA A 385 -12.36 -9.17 31.49
CA ALA A 385 -11.46 -8.02 31.45
C ALA A 385 -12.21 -6.70 31.69
N MET A 386 -13.39 -6.52 31.11
CA MET A 386 -14.24 -5.36 31.38
C MET A 386 -14.74 -5.34 32.83
N ALA A 387 -15.11 -6.49 33.40
CA ALA A 387 -15.54 -6.56 34.80
C ALA A 387 -14.37 -6.21 35.75
N GLY A 388 -13.17 -6.72 35.44
CA GLY A 388 -11.93 -6.34 36.13
C GLY A 388 -11.64 -4.84 36.02
N ALA A 389 -11.86 -4.24 34.85
CA ALA A 389 -11.71 -2.79 34.64
C ALA A 389 -12.70 -1.97 35.48
N VAL A 390 -13.97 -2.39 35.58
CA VAL A 390 -14.98 -1.74 36.43
C VAL A 390 -14.58 -1.81 37.91
N ILE A 391 -14.13 -2.97 38.39
CA ILE A 391 -13.66 -3.15 39.78
C ILE A 391 -12.43 -2.29 40.03
N LEU A 392 -11.44 -2.34 39.13
CA LEU A 392 -10.21 -1.56 39.24
C LEU A 392 -10.54 -0.06 39.34
N GLN A 393 -11.44 0.42 38.49
CA GLN A 393 -11.88 1.80 38.50
C GLN A 393 -12.59 2.17 39.80
N TYR A 394 -13.52 1.34 40.28
CA TYR A 394 -14.19 1.57 41.57
C TYR A 394 -13.17 1.67 42.71
N VAL A 395 -12.17 0.79 42.75
CA VAL A 395 -11.10 0.84 43.76
C VAL A 395 -10.28 2.12 43.61
N MET A 396 -9.92 2.51 42.39
CA MET A 396 -9.13 3.72 42.13
C MET A 396 -9.89 5.00 42.54
N GLN A 397 -11.18 5.08 42.22
CA GLN A 397 -12.01 6.25 42.50
C GLN A 397 -12.48 6.29 43.97
N GLU A 398 -13.16 5.25 44.45
CA GLU A 398 -13.89 5.29 45.73
C GLU A 398 -13.04 4.84 46.91
N VAL A 399 -12.15 3.86 46.72
CA VAL A 399 -11.34 3.30 47.82
C VAL A 399 -10.04 4.09 48.00
N LEU A 400 -9.38 4.44 46.90
CA LEU A 400 -8.10 5.14 46.92
C LEU A 400 -8.21 6.66 46.71
N GLY A 401 -9.36 7.16 46.27
CA GLY A 401 -9.58 8.61 46.05
C GLY A 401 -8.66 9.19 44.97
N LEU A 402 -8.27 8.41 43.96
CA LEU A 402 -7.36 8.86 42.91
C LEU A 402 -8.06 9.83 41.96
N THR A 403 -7.40 10.96 41.70
CA THR A 403 -7.85 11.94 40.69
C THR A 403 -7.82 11.36 39.27
N PRO A 404 -8.62 11.87 38.33
CA PRO A 404 -8.63 11.41 36.93
C PRO A 404 -7.23 11.40 36.29
N SER A 405 -6.40 12.39 36.59
CA SER A 405 -5.00 12.47 36.13
C SER A 405 -4.16 11.28 36.60
N ASN A 406 -4.28 10.87 37.86
CA ASN A 406 -3.59 9.69 38.40
C ASN A 406 -4.12 8.39 37.77
N GLN A 407 -5.40 8.34 37.45
CA GLN A 407 -6.00 7.19 36.78
C GLN A 407 -5.52 7.06 35.33
N PHE A 408 -5.45 8.18 34.59
CA PHE A 408 -4.83 8.21 33.27
C PHE A 408 -3.34 7.87 33.30
N LEU A 409 -2.61 8.22 34.36
CA LEU A 409 -1.23 7.79 34.54
C LEU A 409 -1.11 6.27 34.67
N ILE A 410 -1.95 5.64 35.49
CA ILE A 410 -1.99 4.17 35.62
C ILE A 410 -2.33 3.54 34.26
N LEU A 411 -3.33 4.08 33.55
CA LEU A 411 -3.71 3.61 32.23
C LEU A 411 -2.56 3.76 31.21
N ALA A 412 -1.82 4.87 31.26
CA ALA A 412 -0.66 5.11 30.42
C ALA A 412 0.46 4.10 30.72
N LEU A 413 0.76 3.81 31.99
CA LEU A 413 1.77 2.82 32.39
C LEU A 413 1.42 1.40 31.91
N VAL A 414 0.16 1.00 32.06
CA VAL A 414 -0.33 -0.29 31.50
C VAL A 414 -0.18 -0.30 29.98
N SER A 415 -0.51 0.81 29.33
CA SER A 415 -0.39 0.98 27.87
C SER A 415 1.05 0.95 27.38
N VAL A 416 2.01 1.53 28.12
CA VAL A 416 3.45 1.41 27.85
C VAL A 416 3.87 -0.05 27.89
N GLY A 417 3.48 -0.79 28.93
CA GLY A 417 3.80 -2.20 29.08
C GLY A 417 3.25 -3.05 27.93
N ALA A 418 1.97 -2.85 27.58
CA ALA A 418 1.32 -3.53 26.47
C ALA A 418 2.00 -3.18 25.13
N THR A 419 2.27 -1.90 24.88
CA THR A 419 2.92 -1.41 23.65
C THR A 419 4.33 -1.99 23.51
N TRP A 420 5.13 -1.94 24.57
CA TRP A 420 6.47 -2.51 24.58
C TRP A 420 6.46 -4.01 24.30
N TYR A 421 5.52 -4.75 24.90
CA TYR A 421 5.36 -6.18 24.68
C TYR A 421 4.99 -6.47 23.22
N VAL A 422 4.05 -5.73 22.65
CA VAL A 422 3.61 -5.88 21.26
C VAL A 422 4.71 -5.49 20.27
N MET A 423 5.50 -4.44 20.55
CA MET A 423 6.67 -4.08 19.75
C MET A 423 7.73 -5.18 19.72
N ARG A 424 7.92 -5.90 20.85
CA ARG A 424 8.82 -7.06 20.91
C ARG A 424 8.25 -8.30 20.20
N LEU A 425 6.93 -8.45 20.20
CA LEU A 425 6.25 -9.57 19.55
C LEU A 425 6.20 -9.40 18.01
N LEU A 426 5.96 -8.18 17.54
CA LEU A 426 5.70 -7.86 16.13
C LEU A 426 6.71 -6.88 15.50
N PRO A 427 8.04 -6.99 15.74
CA PRO A 427 9.00 -6.03 15.19
C PRO A 427 9.05 -6.10 13.66
N ARG A 428 8.87 -7.31 13.09
CA ARG A 428 8.85 -7.53 11.64
C ARG A 428 7.68 -6.85 10.97
N ALA A 429 6.47 -7.07 11.49
CA ALA A 429 5.26 -6.48 10.92
C ALA A 429 5.30 -4.94 11.01
N PHE A 430 5.76 -4.40 12.14
CA PHE A 430 5.86 -2.94 12.32
C PHE A 430 6.84 -2.29 11.32
N ILE A 431 8.06 -2.82 11.24
CA ILE A 431 9.08 -2.25 10.36
C ILE A 431 8.69 -2.42 8.89
N LYS A 432 8.12 -3.58 8.49
CA LYS A 432 7.59 -3.78 7.12
C LYS A 432 6.53 -2.72 6.80
N MET A 433 5.56 -2.50 7.69
CA MET A 433 4.53 -1.48 7.52
C MET A 433 5.14 -0.07 7.35
N LEU A 434 6.11 0.31 8.18
CA LEU A 434 6.78 1.62 8.07
C LEU A 434 7.54 1.77 6.75
N VAL A 435 8.31 0.76 6.35
CA VAL A 435 9.08 0.77 5.10
C VAL A 435 8.15 0.84 3.89
N PHE A 436 7.09 0.04 3.83
CA PHE A 436 6.15 0.09 2.71
C PHE A 436 5.32 1.37 2.68
N SER A 437 4.97 1.93 3.83
CA SER A 437 4.30 3.23 3.90
C SER A 437 5.21 4.35 3.38
N ALA A 438 6.49 4.35 3.76
CA ALA A 438 7.48 5.27 3.23
C ALA A 438 7.68 5.08 1.71
N LEU A 439 7.80 3.84 1.25
CA LEU A 439 7.91 3.54 -0.19
C LEU A 439 6.72 4.09 -0.97
N ARG A 440 5.48 3.90 -0.49
CA ARG A 440 4.28 4.43 -1.16
C ARG A 440 4.20 5.97 -1.15
N ALA A 441 4.80 6.62 -0.15
CA ALA A 441 4.85 8.08 -0.08
C ALA A 441 5.87 8.68 -1.06
N PHE A 442 7.03 8.04 -1.22
CA PHE A 442 8.12 8.54 -2.07
C PHE A 442 8.13 7.95 -3.48
N TYR A 443 7.50 6.80 -3.71
CA TYR A 443 7.49 6.08 -4.97
C TYR A 443 6.07 5.73 -5.41
N ARG A 444 5.76 6.01 -6.67
CA ARG A 444 4.53 5.55 -7.32
C ARG A 444 4.84 4.29 -8.11
N ILE A 445 4.50 3.14 -7.53
CA ILE A 445 4.75 1.83 -8.12
C ILE A 445 3.56 1.44 -9.01
N GLU A 446 3.81 1.22 -10.29
CA GLU A 446 2.87 0.69 -11.26
C GLU A 446 3.27 -0.76 -11.62
N SER A 447 2.39 -1.71 -11.31
CA SER A 447 2.60 -3.12 -11.64
C SER A 447 1.88 -3.45 -12.96
N ILE A 448 2.62 -3.95 -13.95
CA ILE A 448 2.12 -4.30 -15.28
C ILE A 448 2.13 -5.83 -15.39
N HIS A 449 1.03 -6.42 -15.88
CA HIS A 449 0.84 -7.87 -16.05
C HIS A 449 1.03 -8.70 -14.76
N VAL A 450 0.69 -8.13 -13.60
CA VAL A 450 0.82 -8.80 -12.30
C VAL A 450 0.04 -10.12 -12.21
N ASP A 451 -1.00 -10.24 -13.02
CA ASP A 451 -1.87 -11.41 -13.19
C ASP A 451 -1.18 -12.62 -13.86
N ARG A 452 -0.07 -12.41 -14.58
CA ARG A 452 0.75 -13.49 -15.13
C ARG A 452 1.49 -14.28 -14.05
N MET A 453 1.64 -13.71 -12.86
CA MET A 453 2.33 -14.37 -11.77
C MET A 453 1.53 -15.59 -11.26
N PRO A 454 2.13 -16.79 -11.22
CA PRO A 454 1.44 -18.00 -10.72
C PRO A 454 0.93 -17.82 -9.29
N LYS A 455 -0.36 -18.14 -9.07
CA LYS A 455 -1.02 -18.02 -7.76
C LYS A 455 -0.45 -18.99 -6.72
N GLU A 456 -0.04 -20.17 -7.15
CA GLU A 456 0.47 -21.26 -6.31
C GLU A 456 1.75 -21.86 -6.90
N GLY A 457 2.45 -22.71 -6.13
CA GLY A 457 3.68 -23.37 -6.55
C GLY A 457 4.93 -22.48 -6.46
N GLY A 458 6.10 -23.10 -6.61
CA GLY A 458 7.40 -22.43 -6.56
C GLY A 458 7.68 -21.61 -7.82
N VAL A 459 8.17 -20.38 -7.64
CA VAL A 459 8.51 -19.48 -8.75
C VAL A 459 9.91 -18.90 -8.54
N LEU A 460 10.75 -18.96 -9.57
CA LEU A 460 12.03 -18.26 -9.61
C LEU A 460 11.83 -16.93 -10.33
N LEU A 461 11.90 -15.81 -9.60
CA LEU A 461 11.87 -14.47 -10.19
C LEU A 461 13.25 -14.05 -10.67
N THR A 462 13.32 -13.54 -11.91
CA THR A 462 14.58 -13.13 -12.55
C THR A 462 14.51 -11.70 -13.09
N PRO A 463 14.66 -10.70 -12.21
CA PRO A 463 14.62 -9.30 -12.59
C PRO A 463 15.97 -8.74 -13.05
N ASN A 464 15.95 -7.66 -13.84
CA ASN A 464 17.15 -6.82 -14.03
C ASN A 464 17.56 -6.16 -12.70
N HIS A 465 18.86 -5.84 -12.54
CA HIS A 465 19.39 -5.30 -11.28
C HIS A 465 19.90 -3.86 -11.40
N VAL A 466 19.07 -2.89 -11.00
CA VAL A 466 19.25 -1.46 -11.27
C VAL A 466 19.62 -0.65 -10.03
N SER A 467 19.05 -0.97 -8.86
CA SER A 467 19.20 -0.16 -7.65
C SER A 467 19.21 -0.99 -6.36
N TYR A 468 19.72 -0.41 -5.27
CA TYR A 468 19.62 -1.05 -3.95
C TYR A 468 18.16 -1.18 -3.45
N LEU A 469 17.21 -0.49 -4.08
CA LEU A 469 15.80 -0.52 -3.73
C LEU A 469 15.02 -1.62 -4.44
N ASP A 470 15.64 -2.32 -5.41
CA ASP A 470 14.96 -3.30 -6.28
C ASP A 470 14.19 -4.34 -5.48
N ALA A 471 14.82 -4.91 -4.44
CA ALA A 471 14.19 -5.93 -3.59
C ALA A 471 12.94 -5.40 -2.86
N LEU A 472 12.98 -4.16 -2.37
CA LEU A 472 11.86 -3.55 -1.66
C LEU A 472 10.70 -3.21 -2.62
N ILE A 473 11.03 -2.69 -3.81
CA ILE A 473 10.04 -2.42 -4.86
C ILE A 473 9.40 -3.70 -5.35
N LEU A 474 10.18 -4.75 -5.61
CA LEU A 474 9.68 -6.06 -6.00
C LEU A 474 8.78 -6.65 -4.93
N THR A 475 9.14 -6.53 -3.65
CA THR A 475 8.27 -6.99 -2.55
C THR A 475 6.96 -6.20 -2.50
N ALA A 476 6.98 -4.90 -2.80
CA ALA A 476 5.78 -4.06 -2.83
C ALA A 476 4.89 -4.32 -4.06
N ALA A 477 5.50 -4.66 -5.20
CA ALA A 477 4.81 -4.91 -6.47
C ALA A 477 4.31 -6.35 -6.62
N SER A 478 4.98 -7.31 -5.99
CA SER A 478 4.64 -8.73 -6.07
C SER A 478 3.40 -9.05 -5.25
N PRO A 479 2.44 -9.82 -5.80
CA PRO A 479 1.27 -10.31 -5.06
C PRO A 479 1.63 -11.40 -4.03
N ARG A 480 2.82 -12.03 -4.16
CA ARG A 480 3.30 -13.10 -3.28
C ARG A 480 4.57 -12.67 -2.54
N PRO A 481 4.80 -13.12 -1.29
CA PRO A 481 6.04 -12.83 -0.56
C PRO A 481 7.28 -13.33 -1.33
N VAL A 482 8.22 -12.43 -1.59
CA VAL A 482 9.45 -12.73 -2.34
C VAL A 482 10.63 -12.92 -1.39
N ARG A 483 11.38 -14.01 -1.57
CA ARG A 483 12.62 -14.29 -0.83
C ARG A 483 13.82 -13.96 -1.71
N PHE A 484 14.66 -13.04 -1.29
CA PHE A 484 15.82 -12.61 -2.08
C PHE A 484 17.07 -13.39 -1.69
N LEU A 485 17.94 -13.71 -2.63
CA LEU A 485 19.28 -14.22 -2.34
C LEU A 485 20.23 -13.03 -2.12
N MET A 486 20.97 -13.01 -1.01
CA MET A 486 21.94 -11.95 -0.71
C MET A 486 23.24 -12.53 -0.14
N VAL A 487 24.39 -11.98 -0.55
CA VAL A 487 25.71 -12.41 -0.07
C VAL A 487 25.81 -12.25 1.44
N SER A 488 26.36 -13.27 2.11
CA SER A 488 26.50 -13.37 3.57
C SER A 488 27.14 -12.14 4.21
N ASP A 489 28.12 -11.53 3.56
CA ASP A 489 28.90 -10.41 4.10
C ASP A 489 28.04 -9.16 4.34
N TYR A 490 26.90 -9.03 3.62
CA TYR A 490 25.94 -7.96 3.89
C TYR A 490 25.09 -8.21 5.15
N PHE A 491 24.96 -9.47 5.60
CA PHE A 491 24.29 -9.79 6.85
C PHE A 491 25.11 -9.44 8.08
N ASP A 492 26.43 -9.30 7.93
CA ASP A 492 27.35 -8.88 9.01
C ASP A 492 27.24 -7.38 9.31
N LYS A 493 26.75 -6.58 8.36
CA LYS A 493 26.46 -5.16 8.57
C LYS A 493 25.25 -5.01 9.50
N PRO A 494 25.34 -4.27 10.62
CA PRO A 494 24.35 -4.33 11.69
C PRO A 494 22.96 -3.81 11.29
N LEU A 495 22.86 -2.80 10.43
CA LEU A 495 21.58 -2.28 9.95
C LEU A 495 21.05 -3.12 8.77
N VAL A 496 21.89 -3.34 7.76
CA VAL A 496 21.53 -4.08 6.54
C VAL A 496 21.14 -5.52 6.86
N GLY A 497 21.91 -6.20 7.70
CA GLY A 497 21.63 -7.57 8.11
C GLY A 497 20.38 -7.73 8.98
N LYS A 498 19.99 -6.70 9.75
CA LYS A 498 18.71 -6.71 10.48
C LYS A 498 17.53 -6.56 9.51
N VAL A 499 17.65 -5.67 8.52
CA VAL A 499 16.64 -5.47 7.49
C VAL A 499 16.52 -6.71 6.59
N ALA A 500 17.63 -7.27 6.12
CA ALA A 500 17.62 -8.48 5.28
C ALA A 500 16.95 -9.68 5.98
N ARG A 501 17.24 -9.90 7.27
CA ARG A 501 16.55 -10.93 8.08
C ARG A 501 15.07 -10.65 8.28
N LEU A 502 14.64 -9.38 8.17
CA LEU A 502 13.25 -8.97 8.30
C LEU A 502 12.41 -9.34 7.06
N PHE A 503 13.02 -9.24 5.88
CA PHE A 503 12.40 -9.48 4.57
C PHE A 503 12.67 -10.91 4.06
N ASP A 504 12.96 -11.86 4.96
CA ASP A 504 13.13 -13.28 4.68
C ASP A 504 14.14 -13.59 3.56
N THR A 505 15.17 -12.72 3.46
CA THR A 505 16.31 -12.85 2.56
C THR A 505 17.16 -14.06 2.94
N VAL A 506 17.52 -14.88 1.95
CA VAL A 506 18.32 -16.08 2.09
C VAL A 506 19.81 -15.72 1.96
N PRO A 507 20.62 -15.94 3.01
CA PRO A 507 22.06 -15.67 2.95
C PRO A 507 22.76 -16.70 2.07
N ILE A 508 23.65 -16.24 1.19
CA ILE A 508 24.46 -17.09 0.31
C ILE A 508 25.94 -16.77 0.47
N SER A 509 26.78 -17.81 0.50
CA SER A 509 28.24 -17.62 0.54
C SER A 509 28.78 -17.41 -0.88
N SER A 510 29.56 -16.34 -1.08
CA SER A 510 30.31 -16.12 -2.32
C SER A 510 31.33 -17.24 -2.59
N LYS A 511 31.83 -17.90 -1.54
CA LYS A 511 32.84 -18.96 -1.61
C LYS A 511 32.28 -20.35 -1.95
N ARG A 512 30.96 -20.55 -1.84
CA ARG A 512 30.28 -21.84 -2.09
C ARG A 512 29.02 -21.67 -2.93
N ALA A 513 29.21 -21.37 -4.22
CA ALA A 513 28.12 -21.18 -5.16
C ALA A 513 27.13 -22.37 -5.25
N LYS A 514 27.61 -23.61 -5.03
CA LYS A 514 26.77 -24.82 -5.05
C LYS A 514 25.75 -24.86 -3.89
N ASP A 515 26.14 -24.43 -2.71
CA ASP A 515 25.27 -24.43 -1.52
C ASP A 515 24.14 -23.40 -1.70
N ALA A 516 24.47 -22.23 -2.27
CA ALA A 516 23.51 -21.18 -2.60
C ALA A 516 22.42 -21.66 -3.58
N ILE A 517 22.83 -22.37 -4.64
CA ILE A 517 21.92 -22.95 -5.63
C ILE A 517 21.00 -23.99 -4.97
N GLN A 518 21.53 -24.80 -4.05
CA GLN A 518 20.76 -25.82 -3.37
C GLN A 518 19.70 -25.23 -2.44
N VAL A 519 20.07 -24.27 -1.59
CA VAL A 519 19.13 -23.60 -0.68
C VAL A 519 18.04 -22.87 -1.46
N ALA A 520 18.40 -22.18 -2.56
CA ALA A 520 17.42 -21.53 -3.42
C ALA A 520 16.46 -22.56 -4.05
N ALA A 521 16.98 -23.67 -4.59
CA ALA A 521 16.16 -24.70 -5.21
C ALA A 521 15.21 -25.39 -4.22
N GLU A 522 15.66 -25.66 -2.99
CA GLU A 522 14.81 -26.22 -1.93
C GLU A 522 13.70 -25.25 -1.53
N ALA A 523 14.00 -23.97 -1.30
CA ALA A 523 12.99 -22.96 -0.99
C ALA A 523 11.93 -22.82 -2.10
N VAL A 524 12.34 -22.90 -3.37
CA VAL A 524 11.38 -22.89 -4.49
C VAL A 524 10.55 -24.17 -4.50
N LYS A 525 11.12 -25.36 -4.25
CA LYS A 525 10.36 -26.62 -4.16
C LYS A 525 9.32 -26.61 -3.05
N GLU A 526 9.58 -25.90 -1.96
CA GLU A 526 8.61 -25.68 -0.86
C GLU A 526 7.45 -24.75 -1.25
N GLY A 527 7.42 -24.23 -2.49
CA GLY A 527 6.38 -23.33 -2.98
C GLY A 527 6.68 -21.84 -2.76
N SER A 528 7.90 -21.49 -2.32
CA SER A 528 8.28 -20.08 -2.15
C SER A 528 8.55 -19.40 -3.50
N VAL A 529 8.32 -18.09 -3.55
CA VAL A 529 8.83 -17.24 -4.62
C VAL A 529 10.24 -16.80 -4.24
N VAL A 530 11.24 -17.21 -5.03
CA VAL A 530 12.65 -16.85 -4.79
C VAL A 530 13.12 -15.94 -5.90
N CYS A 531 13.73 -14.82 -5.55
CA CYS A 531 14.29 -13.87 -6.49
C CYS A 531 15.81 -14.04 -6.59
N ILE A 532 16.29 -14.18 -7.82
CA ILE A 532 17.71 -14.12 -8.17
C ILE A 532 17.92 -13.06 -9.25
N PHE A 533 18.84 -12.14 -9.01
CA PHE A 533 19.27 -11.18 -10.02
C PHE A 533 20.24 -11.88 -10.98
N PRO A 534 19.87 -12.10 -12.26
CA PRO A 534 20.69 -12.86 -13.23
C PRO A 534 22.07 -12.26 -13.48
N GLU A 535 22.19 -10.94 -13.35
CA GLU A 535 23.43 -10.18 -13.57
C GLU A 535 24.48 -10.43 -12.47
N GLY A 536 24.05 -10.84 -11.27
CA GLY A 536 24.92 -11.06 -10.11
C GLY A 536 25.46 -9.77 -9.45
N GLU A 537 25.45 -8.65 -10.16
CA GLU A 537 25.90 -7.33 -9.68
C GLU A 537 24.91 -6.23 -10.10
N LEU A 538 24.94 -5.11 -9.39
CA LEU A 538 24.16 -3.91 -9.75
C LEU A 538 24.74 -3.29 -11.02
N THR A 539 23.87 -2.94 -11.97
CA THR A 539 24.30 -2.25 -13.18
C THR A 539 25.02 -0.93 -12.87
N ARG A 540 26.06 -0.65 -13.64
CA ARG A 540 26.84 0.60 -13.58
C ARG A 540 26.50 1.56 -14.71
N SER A 541 25.85 1.08 -15.77
CA SER A 541 25.50 1.87 -16.95
C SER A 541 24.00 2.02 -17.17
N GLY A 542 23.16 1.38 -16.35
CA GLY A 542 21.72 1.34 -16.54
C GLY A 542 21.25 0.27 -17.52
N PHE A 543 22.16 -0.38 -18.25
CA PHE A 543 21.85 -1.53 -19.11
C PHE A 543 22.05 -2.87 -18.39
N MET A 544 21.26 -3.87 -18.80
CA MET A 544 21.37 -5.25 -18.32
C MET A 544 22.70 -5.87 -18.74
N GLY A 545 23.52 -6.31 -17.81
CA GLY A 545 24.81 -7.00 -17.99
C GLY A 545 24.74 -8.40 -18.62
N GLU A 546 25.78 -9.21 -18.38
CA GLU A 546 25.81 -10.63 -18.73
C GLU A 546 24.98 -11.44 -17.73
N PHE A 547 24.15 -12.35 -18.20
CA PHE A 547 23.34 -13.20 -17.31
C PHE A 547 24.08 -14.49 -16.96
N LYS A 548 24.26 -14.73 -15.67
CA LYS A 548 24.97 -15.90 -15.15
C LYS A 548 24.08 -17.14 -15.20
N ARG A 549 24.68 -18.29 -15.55
CA ARG A 549 23.99 -19.61 -15.62
C ARG A 549 23.48 -20.15 -14.27
N GLY A 550 23.82 -19.51 -13.15
CA GLY A 550 23.40 -19.95 -11.81
C GLY A 550 21.88 -20.06 -11.66
N MET A 551 21.12 -19.17 -12.30
CA MET A 551 19.65 -19.24 -12.30
C MET A 551 19.10 -20.45 -13.05
N GLU A 552 19.74 -20.89 -14.15
CA GLU A 552 19.33 -22.08 -14.90
C GLU A 552 19.49 -23.35 -14.06
N LEU A 553 20.58 -23.42 -13.28
CA LEU A 553 20.84 -24.54 -12.37
C LEU A 553 19.80 -24.61 -11.26
N ILE A 554 19.40 -23.46 -10.69
CA ILE A 554 18.34 -23.39 -9.66
C ILE A 554 17.01 -23.84 -10.28
N ALA A 555 16.63 -23.27 -11.42
CA ALA A 555 15.37 -23.59 -12.09
C ALA A 555 15.25 -25.08 -12.39
N ARG A 556 16.28 -25.68 -13.02
CA ARG A 556 16.29 -27.11 -13.35
C ARG A 556 16.30 -28.02 -12.13
N LYS A 557 17.04 -27.64 -11.07
CA LYS A 557 17.10 -28.44 -9.85
C LYS A 557 15.78 -28.38 -9.07
N ALA A 558 15.11 -27.23 -9.10
CA ALA A 558 13.81 -27.00 -8.48
C ALA A 558 12.64 -27.58 -9.30
N ASP A 559 12.81 -27.76 -10.60
CA ASP A 559 11.75 -28.06 -11.58
C ASP A 559 10.57 -27.09 -11.44
N CYS A 560 10.90 -25.78 -11.46
CA CYS A 560 9.95 -24.70 -11.17
C CYS A 560 9.64 -23.83 -12.39
N LEU A 561 8.67 -22.92 -12.22
CA LEU A 561 8.42 -21.85 -13.18
C LEU A 561 9.43 -20.72 -12.98
N VAL A 562 9.98 -20.20 -14.07
CA VAL A 562 10.82 -19.00 -14.06
C VAL A 562 10.06 -17.82 -14.64
N GLN A 563 10.09 -16.72 -13.91
CA GLN A 563 9.30 -15.52 -14.16
C GLN A 563 10.22 -14.32 -14.35
N PRO A 564 10.45 -13.86 -15.60
CA PRO A 564 11.15 -12.62 -15.89
C PRO A 564 10.37 -11.42 -15.37
N VAL A 565 11.07 -10.42 -14.83
CA VAL A 565 10.46 -9.17 -14.35
C VAL A 565 11.32 -7.96 -14.74
N TYR A 566 10.76 -6.98 -15.42
CA TYR A 566 11.49 -5.78 -15.79
C TYR A 566 11.17 -4.62 -14.83
N LEU A 567 12.23 -4.03 -14.25
CA LEU A 567 12.20 -2.87 -13.38
C LEU A 567 12.60 -1.62 -14.17
N ASP A 568 11.70 -0.63 -14.20
CA ASP A 568 11.88 0.64 -14.89
C ASP A 568 11.85 1.84 -13.93
N GLY A 569 12.56 2.90 -14.30
CA GLY A 569 12.62 4.17 -13.57
C GLY A 569 13.65 4.20 -12.45
N LEU A 570 13.96 3.06 -11.82
CA LEU A 570 14.87 2.99 -10.66
C LEU A 570 16.30 3.48 -10.95
N TRP A 571 16.73 3.51 -12.21
CA TRP A 571 18.04 4.06 -12.58
C TRP A 571 18.17 5.54 -12.24
N LYS A 572 17.10 6.35 -12.33
CA LYS A 572 17.16 7.78 -11.96
C LYS A 572 16.85 8.04 -10.47
N SER A 573 16.77 6.98 -9.67
CA SER A 573 16.56 7.07 -8.22
C SER A 573 17.83 7.50 -7.49
N ILE A 574 17.64 8.04 -6.29
CA ILE A 574 18.74 8.38 -5.38
C ILE A 574 19.56 7.16 -4.93
N PHE A 575 19.07 5.93 -5.18
CA PHE A 575 19.66 4.64 -4.77
C PHE A 575 20.37 3.87 -5.90
N SER A 576 20.46 4.42 -7.11
CA SER A 576 21.20 3.84 -8.25
C SER A 576 22.64 4.34 -8.31
N ALA A 577 23.47 3.85 -9.24
CA ALA A 577 24.81 4.39 -9.49
C ALA A 577 24.81 5.69 -10.33
N GLU A 578 23.65 6.17 -10.78
CA GLU A 578 23.51 7.36 -11.64
C GLU A 578 24.22 8.57 -11.00
N ARG A 579 25.04 9.31 -11.77
CA ARG A 579 25.89 10.42 -11.30
C ARG A 579 27.07 10.00 -10.40
N GLY A 580 27.57 8.77 -10.54
CA GLY A 580 28.79 8.28 -9.88
C GLY A 580 28.68 8.10 -8.36
N LYS A 581 27.47 8.21 -7.78
CA LYS A 581 27.20 8.06 -6.34
C LYS A 581 25.97 7.18 -6.14
N TYR A 582 25.94 6.40 -5.06
CA TYR A 582 24.79 5.54 -4.72
C TYR A 582 23.78 6.14 -3.74
N PHE A 583 24.18 7.16 -2.98
CA PHE A 583 23.37 7.79 -1.94
C PHE A 583 23.63 9.30 -1.93
N TRP A 584 22.85 10.05 -1.15
CA TRP A 584 23.01 11.51 -0.95
C TRP A 584 22.79 12.36 -2.21
N LYS A 585 21.94 11.87 -3.11
CA LYS A 585 21.46 12.61 -4.27
C LYS A 585 20.14 13.30 -3.93
N MET A 586 19.91 14.48 -4.50
CA MET A 586 18.58 15.09 -4.48
C MET A 586 17.65 14.31 -5.42
N PRO A 587 16.44 13.92 -4.96
CA PRO A 587 15.49 13.21 -5.81
C PRO A 587 15.04 14.10 -6.97
N ARG A 588 14.96 13.55 -8.18
CA ARG A 588 14.49 14.28 -9.37
C ARG A 588 12.99 14.63 -9.29
N ALA A 589 12.20 13.82 -8.60
CA ALA A 589 10.76 14.00 -8.43
C ALA A 589 10.28 13.28 -7.16
N ILE A 590 9.18 13.76 -6.57
CA ILE A 590 8.44 13.11 -5.48
C ILE A 590 6.94 13.23 -5.78
N PRO A 591 6.18 12.11 -5.88
CA PRO A 591 6.64 10.72 -5.85
C PRO A 591 7.38 10.33 -7.14
N PHE A 592 8.42 9.52 -7.00
CA PHE A 592 9.22 9.03 -8.11
C PHE A 592 8.52 7.83 -8.78
N GLY A 593 8.30 7.88 -10.09
CA GLY A 593 7.58 6.84 -10.83
C GLY A 593 8.44 5.60 -11.07
N VAL A 594 7.92 4.44 -10.69
CA VAL A 594 8.59 3.13 -10.86
C VAL A 594 7.60 2.16 -11.47
N ARG A 595 8.03 1.41 -12.49
CA ARG A 595 7.20 0.39 -13.14
C ARG A 595 7.84 -0.97 -12.98
N VAL A 596 6.99 -1.97 -12.73
CA VAL A 596 7.40 -3.37 -12.56
C VAL A 596 6.54 -4.19 -13.50
N ALA A 597 7.12 -4.72 -14.57
CA ALA A 597 6.42 -5.53 -15.56
C ALA A 597 6.76 -7.01 -15.39
N PHE A 598 5.75 -7.85 -15.26
CA PHE A 598 5.90 -9.30 -15.15
C PHE A 598 5.76 -9.93 -16.55
N GLY A 599 6.78 -10.69 -16.98
CA GLY A 599 6.79 -11.43 -18.24
C GLY A 599 5.91 -12.67 -18.24
N GLU A 600 6.04 -13.50 -19.27
CA GLU A 600 5.45 -14.84 -19.26
C GLU A 600 6.28 -15.79 -18.38
N ALA A 601 5.60 -16.67 -17.63
CA ALA A 601 6.26 -17.68 -16.81
C ALA A 601 6.56 -18.95 -17.62
N TRP A 602 7.80 -19.45 -17.55
CA TRP A 602 8.24 -20.61 -18.32
C TRP A 602 8.65 -21.79 -17.44
N ALA A 603 8.47 -23.01 -17.95
CA ALA A 603 8.97 -24.21 -17.30
C ALA A 603 10.51 -24.25 -17.35
N ALA A 604 11.13 -24.77 -16.29
CA ALA A 604 12.59 -24.87 -16.16
C ALA A 604 13.31 -25.59 -17.34
N LYS A 605 12.61 -26.48 -18.06
CA LYS A 605 13.14 -27.20 -19.23
C LYS A 605 13.30 -26.33 -20.47
N ASP A 606 12.45 -25.32 -20.62
CA ASP A 606 12.39 -24.43 -21.79
C ASP A 606 13.22 -23.15 -21.57
N TYR A 607 14.00 -23.13 -20.48
CA TYR A 607 14.59 -21.93 -19.92
C TYR A 607 16.12 -21.84 -20.16
N ARG A 608 16.56 -20.73 -20.77
CA ARG A 608 17.98 -20.34 -20.91
C ARG A 608 18.18 -18.85 -20.65
N ALA A 609 19.39 -18.46 -20.27
CA ALA A 609 19.74 -17.07 -19.96
C ALA A 609 19.48 -16.08 -21.11
N GLY A 610 19.73 -16.51 -22.35
CA GLY A 610 19.44 -15.70 -23.54
C GLY A 610 17.95 -15.41 -23.72
N ASP A 611 17.07 -16.36 -23.39
CA ASP A 611 15.62 -16.19 -23.54
C ASP A 611 15.05 -15.20 -22.51
N VAL A 612 15.57 -15.22 -21.28
CA VAL A 612 15.21 -14.20 -20.26
C VAL A 612 15.64 -12.81 -20.67
N ARG A 613 16.86 -12.68 -21.21
CA ARG A 613 17.34 -11.39 -21.70
C ARG A 613 16.42 -10.87 -22.81
N ARG A 614 16.01 -11.76 -23.73
CA ARG A 614 15.06 -11.43 -24.81
C ARG A 614 13.72 -10.96 -24.25
N GLU A 615 13.18 -11.65 -23.25
CA GLU A 615 11.93 -11.26 -22.58
C GLU A 615 12.03 -9.91 -21.88
N LEU A 616 13.11 -9.70 -21.11
CA LEU A 616 13.32 -8.44 -20.39
C LEU A 616 13.49 -7.28 -21.37
N ASN A 617 14.12 -7.51 -22.53
CA ASN A 617 14.15 -6.52 -23.60
C ASN A 617 12.75 -6.24 -24.14
N SER A 618 11.94 -7.27 -24.43
CA SER A 618 10.56 -7.10 -24.88
C SER A 618 9.73 -6.28 -23.88
N LEU A 619 9.77 -6.67 -22.61
CA LEU A 619 9.10 -5.97 -21.51
C LEU A 619 9.58 -4.53 -21.36
N ALA A 620 10.88 -4.27 -21.55
CA ALA A 620 11.40 -2.90 -21.56
C ALA A 620 10.65 -2.06 -22.59
N GLY A 621 10.54 -2.54 -23.83
CA GLY A 621 9.81 -1.87 -24.91
C GLY A 621 8.37 -1.51 -24.50
N GLU A 622 7.64 -2.47 -23.95
CA GLU A 622 6.26 -2.25 -23.48
C GLU A 622 6.18 -1.22 -22.35
N VAL A 623 7.11 -1.28 -21.39
CA VAL A 623 7.14 -0.36 -20.23
C VAL A 623 7.48 1.06 -20.66
N PHE A 624 8.45 1.24 -21.56
CA PHE A 624 8.78 2.53 -22.16
C PHE A 624 7.58 3.10 -22.94
N ALA A 625 6.85 2.24 -23.66
CA ALA A 625 5.65 2.63 -24.40
C ALA A 625 4.56 3.21 -23.48
N ARG A 626 4.52 2.81 -22.20
CA ARG A 626 3.57 3.30 -21.19
C ARG A 626 4.02 4.56 -20.44
N ARG A 627 5.22 5.11 -20.71
CA ARG A 627 5.65 6.37 -20.09
C ARG A 627 4.75 7.53 -20.54
N ARG A 628 4.39 8.43 -19.62
CA ARG A 628 3.58 9.62 -19.93
C ARG A 628 4.26 10.54 -20.95
N GLU A 629 5.60 10.58 -20.92
CA GLU A 629 6.44 11.28 -21.89
C GLU A 629 6.29 10.73 -23.32
N SER A 630 5.71 9.54 -23.48
CA SER A 630 5.50 8.85 -24.76
C SER A 630 4.10 9.09 -25.34
N ALA A 631 3.29 9.97 -24.75
CA ALA A 631 1.90 10.20 -25.15
C ALA A 631 1.72 11.51 -25.95
N GLY A 632 0.98 11.43 -27.06
CA GLY A 632 0.56 12.58 -27.86
C GLY A 632 1.34 12.77 -29.17
N ARG A 633 0.95 13.77 -29.96
CA ARG A 633 1.62 14.13 -31.21
C ARG A 633 2.83 15.03 -30.93
N VAL A 634 3.68 15.23 -31.94
CA VAL A 634 4.92 16.03 -31.85
C VAL A 634 4.70 17.40 -31.22
N LYS A 635 3.65 18.12 -31.64
CA LYS A 635 3.28 19.43 -31.09
C LYS A 635 2.97 19.38 -29.60
N ASP A 636 2.24 18.36 -29.14
CA ASP A 636 1.89 18.21 -27.72
C ASP A 636 3.12 17.84 -26.90
N PHE A 637 3.98 16.97 -27.43
CA PHE A 637 5.25 16.62 -26.83
C PHE A 637 6.13 17.87 -26.63
N LEU A 638 6.31 18.69 -27.67
CA LEU A 638 7.07 19.93 -27.57
C LEU A 638 6.47 20.87 -26.53
N ARG A 639 5.16 21.13 -26.57
CA ARG A 639 4.49 22.01 -25.59
C ARG A 639 4.66 21.56 -24.14
N GLN A 640 4.80 20.26 -23.90
CA GLN A 640 5.01 19.71 -22.55
C GLN A 640 6.47 19.76 -22.10
N GLN A 641 7.43 19.61 -23.02
CA GLN A 641 8.85 19.42 -22.68
C GLN A 641 9.69 20.70 -22.77
N VAL A 642 9.33 21.63 -23.67
CA VAL A 642 10.15 22.81 -23.94
C VAL A 642 9.60 24.04 -23.23
N ARG A 643 10.49 24.93 -22.80
CA ARG A 643 10.12 26.22 -22.20
C ARG A 643 10.23 27.34 -23.23
N PRO A 644 9.24 28.26 -23.28
CA PRO A 644 9.33 29.48 -24.09
C PRO A 644 10.63 30.26 -23.78
N GLY A 645 11.25 30.85 -24.80
CA GLY A 645 12.54 31.55 -24.71
C GLY A 645 13.81 30.69 -24.62
N ASN A 646 13.72 29.37 -24.41
CA ASN A 646 14.91 28.51 -24.47
C ASN A 646 15.39 28.36 -25.93
N ARG A 647 16.72 28.34 -26.12
CA ARG A 647 17.34 28.09 -27.42
C ARG A 647 17.13 26.63 -27.85
N ALA A 648 16.84 26.43 -29.14
CA ALA A 648 16.56 25.12 -29.73
C ALA A 648 17.76 24.63 -30.57
N LEU A 649 18.23 25.48 -31.49
CA LEU A 649 19.29 25.17 -32.45
C LEU A 649 20.28 26.32 -32.57
N ARG A 650 21.57 26.00 -32.77
CA ARG A 650 22.61 26.93 -33.24
C ARG A 650 23.33 26.39 -34.48
N TRP A 651 23.80 27.31 -35.31
CA TRP A 651 24.69 27.03 -36.44
C TRP A 651 25.60 28.22 -36.68
N VAL A 652 26.58 28.06 -37.56
CA VAL A 652 27.47 29.14 -37.97
C VAL A 652 27.17 29.50 -39.42
N ASP A 653 27.01 30.80 -39.69
CA ASP A 653 26.85 31.31 -41.04
C ASP A 653 27.64 32.61 -41.22
N GLY A 654 28.41 32.71 -42.30
CA GLY A 654 29.22 33.90 -42.61
C GLY A 654 30.17 34.35 -41.48
N GLY A 655 30.67 33.42 -40.66
CA GLY A 655 31.55 33.71 -39.52
C GLY A 655 30.84 34.27 -38.27
N ARG A 656 29.50 34.16 -38.18
CA ARG A 656 28.70 34.51 -37.01
C ARG A 656 27.92 33.30 -36.49
N VAL A 657 27.69 33.24 -35.19
CA VAL A 657 26.83 32.22 -34.58
C VAL A 657 25.37 32.66 -34.67
N CYS A 658 24.57 31.90 -35.39
CA CYS A 658 23.13 32.07 -35.54
C CYS A 658 22.39 31.07 -34.63
N SER A 659 21.14 31.38 -34.29
CA SER A 659 20.31 30.52 -33.44
C SER A 659 18.82 30.73 -33.63
N CYS A 660 18.02 29.71 -33.33
CA CYS A 660 16.57 29.84 -33.16
C CYS A 660 16.11 29.30 -31.80
N ASN A 661 14.97 29.80 -31.32
CA ASN A 661 14.35 29.40 -30.06
C ASN A 661 13.17 28.42 -30.29
N TRP A 662 12.65 27.83 -29.22
CA TRP A 662 11.54 26.87 -29.33
C TRP A 662 10.20 27.50 -29.74
N GLU A 663 9.98 28.80 -29.50
CA GLU A 663 8.75 29.49 -29.94
C GLU A 663 8.71 29.63 -31.46
N GLU A 664 9.85 29.95 -32.08
CA GLU A 664 10.00 30.03 -33.53
C GLU A 664 9.79 28.66 -34.19
N VAL A 665 10.32 27.59 -33.59
CA VAL A 665 10.12 26.21 -34.07
C VAL A 665 8.65 25.79 -33.93
N GLN A 666 8.00 26.10 -32.80
CA GLN A 666 6.58 25.82 -32.62
C GLN A 666 5.71 26.59 -33.61
N GLY A 667 5.98 27.88 -33.81
CA GLY A 667 5.27 28.71 -34.80
C GLY A 667 5.42 28.16 -36.23
N LEU A 668 6.62 27.70 -36.60
CA LEU A 668 6.87 27.05 -37.88
C LEU A 668 6.02 25.79 -38.07
N LEU A 669 5.87 24.95 -37.04
CA LEU A 669 5.05 23.73 -37.08
C LEU A 669 3.54 24.02 -37.08
N GLU A 670 3.11 25.09 -36.41
CA GLU A 670 1.69 25.49 -36.35
C GLU A 670 1.20 26.11 -37.66
N GLN A 671 2.05 26.90 -38.33
CA GLN A 671 1.69 27.63 -39.55
C GLN A 671 2.15 26.96 -40.85
N GLN A 672 2.85 25.82 -40.78
CA GLN A 672 3.55 25.20 -41.92
C GLN A 672 4.44 26.23 -42.67
N GLY A 673 5.21 27.01 -41.90
CA GLY A 673 6.08 28.06 -42.43
C GLY A 673 7.27 27.53 -43.23
N ASP A 674 7.91 28.41 -44.01
CA ASP A 674 9.09 28.08 -44.82
C ASP A 674 10.36 27.99 -43.96
N CYS A 675 10.97 26.80 -43.91
CA CYS A 675 12.22 26.52 -43.20
C CYS A 675 13.40 27.38 -43.68
N THR A 676 13.37 27.86 -44.92
CA THR A 676 14.44 28.66 -45.53
C THR A 676 14.60 30.01 -44.85
N VAL A 677 13.48 30.60 -44.40
CA VAL A 677 13.47 31.90 -43.72
C VAL A 677 14.13 31.81 -42.36
N LEU A 678 13.78 30.78 -41.58
CA LEU A 678 14.29 30.61 -40.22
C LEU A 678 15.75 30.12 -40.20
N SER A 679 16.14 29.27 -41.15
CA SER A 679 17.52 28.78 -41.29
C SER A 679 18.49 29.80 -41.92
N GLN A 680 17.99 30.93 -42.42
CA GLN A 680 18.77 31.95 -43.13
C GLN A 680 19.57 31.38 -44.32
N GLY A 681 19.09 30.29 -44.93
CA GLY A 681 19.74 29.62 -46.05
C GLY A 681 20.86 28.63 -45.68
N HIS A 682 21.18 28.43 -44.40
CA HIS A 682 22.17 27.44 -43.99
C HIS A 682 21.64 26.00 -44.21
N PRO A 683 22.33 25.14 -44.98
CA PRO A 683 21.81 23.85 -45.42
C PRO A 683 21.53 22.89 -44.25
N GLY A 684 22.41 22.85 -43.25
CA GLY A 684 22.21 21.98 -42.08
C GLY A 684 21.07 22.45 -41.17
N ALA A 685 20.90 23.76 -41.01
CA ALA A 685 19.83 24.31 -40.17
C ALA A 685 18.47 24.13 -40.85
N ARG A 686 18.43 24.29 -42.18
CA ARG A 686 17.26 23.97 -42.99
C ARG A 686 16.85 22.51 -42.85
N GLN A 687 17.81 21.59 -43.01
CA GLN A 687 17.57 20.14 -42.87
C GLN A 687 17.02 19.76 -41.49
N TRP A 688 17.55 20.39 -40.41
CA TRP A 688 17.07 20.16 -39.04
C TRP A 688 15.61 20.62 -38.84
N LEU A 689 15.22 21.75 -39.43
CA LEU A 689 13.84 22.24 -39.40
C LEU A 689 12.88 21.38 -40.24
N GLU A 690 13.33 20.93 -41.42
CA GLU A 690 12.57 20.00 -42.26
C GLU A 690 12.36 18.64 -41.57
N ASP A 691 13.33 18.15 -40.81
CA ASP A 691 13.18 16.93 -40.01
C ASP A 691 12.12 17.08 -38.90
N TRP A 692 11.93 18.27 -38.31
CA TRP A 692 10.80 18.54 -37.40
C TRP A 692 9.43 18.47 -38.10
N GLN A 693 9.31 19.09 -39.29
CA GLN A 693 8.08 19.03 -40.08
C GLN A 693 7.76 17.59 -40.49
N PHE A 694 8.78 16.81 -40.85
CA PHE A 694 8.64 15.39 -41.14
C PHE A 694 8.10 14.62 -39.93
N LEU A 695 8.65 14.83 -38.73
CA LEU A 695 8.19 14.18 -37.50
C LEU A 695 6.70 14.48 -37.21
N ASP A 696 6.25 15.73 -37.40
CA ASP A 696 4.84 16.11 -37.18
C ASP A 696 3.86 15.46 -38.17
N GLY A 697 4.36 15.06 -39.35
CA GLY A 697 3.59 14.36 -40.38
C GLY A 697 3.52 12.84 -40.23
N LEU A 698 4.27 12.25 -39.29
CA LEU A 698 4.28 10.80 -39.06
C LEU A 698 2.95 10.29 -38.49
N ASP A 699 2.64 9.03 -38.75
CA ASP A 699 1.59 8.36 -38.01
C ASP A 699 1.99 8.16 -36.53
N GLU A 700 1.01 7.85 -35.69
CA GLU A 700 1.21 7.74 -34.25
C GLU A 700 2.17 6.59 -33.88
N GLN A 701 2.22 5.52 -34.66
CA GLN A 701 3.06 4.36 -34.38
C GLN A 701 4.53 4.64 -34.73
N GLU A 702 4.78 5.25 -35.89
CA GLU A 702 6.12 5.63 -36.35
C GLU A 702 6.73 6.71 -35.46
N TRP A 703 5.94 7.72 -35.11
CA TRP A 703 6.31 8.76 -34.14
C TRP A 703 6.70 8.15 -32.80
N ARG A 704 5.83 7.30 -32.25
CA ARG A 704 6.05 6.65 -30.96
C ARG A 704 7.32 5.79 -30.98
N GLY A 705 7.57 5.06 -32.07
CA GLY A 705 8.79 4.26 -32.22
C GLY A 705 10.08 5.10 -32.14
N LEU A 706 10.13 6.27 -32.80
CA LEU A 706 11.27 7.20 -32.73
C LEU A 706 11.43 7.81 -31.34
N LEU A 707 10.32 8.20 -30.70
CA LEU A 707 10.33 8.76 -29.35
C LEU A 707 10.83 7.75 -28.32
N LEU A 708 10.40 6.49 -28.43
CA LEU A 708 10.89 5.40 -27.57
C LEU A 708 12.38 5.16 -27.76
N ASN A 709 12.84 5.17 -29.02
CA ASN A 709 14.26 5.03 -29.34
C ASN A 709 15.10 6.13 -28.68
N ALA A 710 14.62 7.38 -28.68
CA ALA A 710 15.28 8.51 -28.01
C ALA A 710 15.25 8.41 -26.48
N GLN A 711 14.13 8.01 -25.88
CA GLN A 711 14.02 7.85 -24.42
C GLN A 711 14.95 6.77 -23.88
N GLN A 712 15.13 5.68 -24.61
CA GLN A 712 16.06 4.61 -24.23
C GLN A 712 17.51 5.03 -24.27
N LEU A 713 17.87 5.95 -25.18
CA LEU A 713 19.19 6.58 -25.20
C LEU A 713 19.36 7.56 -24.03
N ALA A 714 18.31 8.30 -23.65
CA ALA A 714 18.40 9.32 -22.60
C ALA A 714 18.74 8.77 -21.20
N ASP A 715 18.21 7.59 -20.84
CA ASP A 715 18.38 6.99 -19.51
C ASP A 715 19.84 6.65 -19.14
N PRO A 716 20.61 5.92 -19.97
CA PRO A 716 22.00 5.54 -19.69
C PRO A 716 22.99 6.66 -19.99
N TYR A 717 22.68 7.54 -20.94
CA TYR A 717 23.61 8.53 -21.47
C TYR A 717 23.83 9.73 -20.53
N ASN A 718 22.96 9.89 -19.51
CA ASN A 718 23.05 10.85 -18.41
C ASN A 718 23.62 12.23 -18.86
N LEU A 719 22.98 12.83 -19.86
CA LEU A 719 23.18 14.23 -20.24
C LEU A 719 22.60 15.12 -19.13
N GLY A 720 23.40 15.45 -18.11
CA GLY A 720 23.13 16.54 -17.15
C GLY A 720 24.36 17.44 -17.13
N ASP A 721 24.29 18.77 -17.32
CA ASP A 721 23.51 19.74 -16.55
C ASP A 721 22.75 20.80 -17.41
N GLY A 722 22.30 20.46 -18.62
CA GLY A 722 21.63 21.41 -19.54
C GLY A 722 22.54 22.54 -20.06
N LYS A 723 23.84 22.49 -19.74
CA LYS A 723 24.84 23.50 -20.13
C LYS A 723 25.64 23.12 -21.37
N ALA A 724 25.58 21.86 -21.80
CA ALA A 724 26.35 21.36 -22.93
C ALA A 724 25.46 21.17 -24.15
N ALA A 725 26.02 21.37 -25.35
CA ALA A 725 25.34 21.18 -26.62
C ALA A 725 25.78 19.87 -27.29
N VAL A 726 24.84 19.24 -28.00
CA VAL A 726 25.10 18.09 -28.88
C VAL A 726 25.32 18.60 -30.29
N THR A 727 26.44 18.20 -30.89
CA THR A 727 26.84 18.63 -32.23
C THR A 727 26.50 17.53 -33.23
N ILE A 728 25.77 17.85 -34.28
CA ILE A 728 25.35 16.87 -35.28
C ILE A 728 25.80 17.23 -36.69
N ASP A 729 26.35 16.23 -37.37
CA ASP A 729 26.67 16.25 -38.79
C ASP A 729 25.38 16.30 -39.62
N SER A 730 25.23 17.32 -40.45
CA SER A 730 24.10 17.44 -41.37
C SER A 730 24.00 16.28 -42.37
N SER A 731 25.12 15.60 -42.65
CA SER A 731 25.17 14.41 -43.52
C SER A 731 24.86 13.09 -42.82
N ALA A 732 24.65 13.09 -41.49
CA ALA A 732 24.29 11.89 -40.74
C ALA A 732 22.97 11.27 -41.24
N PRO A 733 22.77 9.93 -41.13
CA PRO A 733 21.52 9.29 -41.55
C PRO A 733 20.28 9.90 -40.86
N PRO A 734 19.10 9.91 -41.52
CA PRO A 734 17.90 10.54 -40.96
C PRO A 734 17.49 10.02 -39.58
N ALA A 735 17.67 8.73 -39.31
CA ALA A 735 17.38 8.13 -38.00
C ALA A 735 18.21 8.79 -36.88
N VAL A 736 19.49 9.03 -37.14
CA VAL A 736 20.43 9.66 -36.22
C VAL A 736 20.06 11.12 -35.99
N ARG A 737 19.73 11.85 -37.06
CA ARG A 737 19.30 13.25 -36.96
C ARG A 737 18.04 13.42 -36.12
N ARG A 738 17.06 12.54 -36.33
CA ARG A 738 15.76 12.59 -35.63
C ARG A 738 15.85 12.14 -34.19
N VAL A 739 16.57 11.06 -33.91
CA VAL A 739 16.63 10.51 -32.55
C VAL A 739 17.64 11.30 -31.71
N TRP A 740 18.86 11.48 -32.23
CA TRP A 740 19.98 12.05 -31.48
C TRP A 740 20.09 13.57 -31.61
N GLY A 741 19.75 14.12 -32.78
CA GLY A 741 19.84 15.56 -33.06
C GLY A 741 18.58 16.37 -32.74
N LEU A 742 17.44 15.71 -32.50
CA LEU A 742 16.16 16.37 -32.28
C LEU A 742 15.52 15.95 -30.96
N LEU A 743 15.20 14.65 -30.82
CA LEU A 743 14.43 14.15 -29.68
C LEU A 743 15.24 14.05 -28.38
N LEU A 744 16.45 13.48 -28.44
CA LEU A 744 17.33 13.35 -27.27
C LEU A 744 17.66 14.73 -26.63
N PRO A 745 17.97 15.80 -27.39
CA PRO A 745 18.15 17.14 -26.86
C PRO A 745 16.94 17.69 -26.12
N VAL A 746 15.74 17.48 -26.66
CA VAL A 746 14.48 17.89 -26.00
C VAL A 746 14.27 17.15 -24.69
N ILE A 747 14.46 15.82 -24.67
CA ILE A 747 14.27 14.99 -23.47
C ILE A 747 15.26 15.35 -22.36
N THR A 748 16.48 15.72 -22.74
CA THR A 748 17.58 15.99 -21.78
C THR A 748 17.76 17.48 -21.46
N GLY A 749 17.04 18.36 -22.16
CA GLY A 749 17.08 19.80 -21.96
C GLY A 749 18.39 20.45 -22.41
N VAL A 750 19.09 19.84 -23.37
CA VAL A 750 20.30 20.38 -24.00
C VAL A 750 19.98 21.03 -25.33
N GLU A 751 20.86 21.93 -25.79
CA GLU A 751 20.72 22.56 -27.10
C GLU A 751 21.39 21.74 -28.20
N THR A 752 20.92 21.90 -29.45
CA THR A 752 21.52 21.27 -30.62
C THR A 752 22.39 22.27 -31.37
N VAL A 753 23.55 21.80 -31.85
CA VAL A 753 24.41 22.52 -32.79
C VAL A 753 24.49 21.68 -34.07
N VAL A 754 24.21 22.28 -35.23
CA VAL A 754 24.36 21.59 -36.52
C VAL A 754 25.59 22.11 -37.24
N LEU A 755 26.42 21.20 -37.76
CA LEU A 755 27.57 21.52 -38.60
C LEU A 755 27.23 21.44 -40.10
N GLY A 756 27.71 22.43 -40.86
CA GLY A 756 27.59 22.47 -42.31
C GLY A 756 28.40 21.37 -43.01
N PRO A 757 28.02 21.00 -44.25
CA PRO A 757 28.67 19.94 -45.00
C PRO A 757 30.02 20.34 -45.60
N ASP A 758 30.51 21.58 -45.49
CA ASP A 758 31.81 21.98 -46.07
C ASP A 758 32.74 22.72 -45.08
N GLU A 759 32.21 23.34 -44.02
CA GLU A 759 32.98 24.26 -43.15
C GLU A 759 33.14 23.81 -41.68
N GLY A 760 32.79 22.56 -41.32
CA GLY A 760 32.68 22.10 -39.92
C GLY A 760 33.84 22.40 -38.96
N VAL A 761 35.12 22.33 -39.37
CA VAL A 761 36.27 22.67 -38.49
C VAL A 761 36.26 24.16 -38.12
N SER A 762 35.98 25.01 -39.11
CA SER A 762 35.93 26.46 -38.94
C SER A 762 34.78 26.86 -38.02
N GLU A 763 33.63 26.18 -38.16
CA GLU A 763 32.46 26.36 -37.31
C GLU A 763 32.75 25.96 -35.86
N LEU A 764 33.35 24.79 -35.62
CA LEU A 764 33.74 24.32 -34.29
C LEU A 764 34.71 25.30 -33.59
N LYS A 765 35.69 25.82 -34.33
CA LYS A 765 36.63 26.83 -33.79
C LYS A 765 35.92 28.12 -33.39
N LEU A 766 34.93 28.56 -34.17
CA LEU A 766 34.14 29.75 -33.83
C LEU A 766 33.27 29.51 -32.60
N LEU A 767 32.61 28.36 -32.51
CA LEU A 767 31.79 27.97 -31.36
C LEU A 767 32.61 27.86 -30.07
N ALA A 768 33.82 27.29 -30.16
CA ALA A 768 34.75 27.25 -29.03
C ALA A 768 35.19 28.65 -28.58
N ARG A 769 35.46 29.57 -29.53
CA ARG A 769 35.78 30.98 -29.24
C ARG A 769 34.63 31.72 -28.54
N GLU A 770 33.39 31.45 -28.95
CA GLU A 770 32.16 31.98 -28.34
C GLU A 770 31.79 31.28 -27.02
N LYS A 771 32.67 30.40 -26.50
CA LYS A 771 32.50 29.66 -25.24
C LYS A 771 31.21 28.83 -25.21
N VAL A 772 30.80 28.29 -26.36
CA VAL A 772 29.75 27.29 -26.41
C VAL A 772 30.30 25.98 -25.84
N ALA A 773 29.69 25.47 -24.78
CA ALA A 773 30.12 24.20 -24.20
C ALA A 773 29.60 23.06 -25.07
N LEU A 774 30.47 22.48 -25.90
CA LEU A 774 30.17 21.30 -26.70
C LEU A 774 30.56 20.05 -25.91
N ARG A 775 29.78 18.97 -26.02
CA ARG A 775 30.08 17.69 -25.32
C ARG A 775 30.21 16.52 -26.28
N ASP A 776 29.23 16.38 -27.17
CA ASP A 776 29.17 15.23 -28.08
C ASP A 776 29.19 15.70 -29.53
N LEU A 777 29.89 14.97 -30.39
CA LEU A 777 29.86 15.09 -31.84
C LEU A 777 29.30 13.80 -32.43
N VAL A 778 28.29 13.91 -33.29
CA VAL A 778 27.54 12.77 -33.80
C VAL A 778 27.48 12.84 -35.32
N GLY A 779 27.96 11.81 -36.02
CA GLY A 779 28.00 11.88 -37.47
C GLY A 779 28.55 10.67 -38.22
N THR A 780 28.95 10.94 -39.45
CA THR A 780 29.49 9.97 -40.40
C THR A 780 30.99 9.76 -40.21
N ALA A 781 31.59 8.81 -40.96
CA ALA A 781 33.04 8.54 -40.92
C ALA A 781 33.91 9.80 -41.15
N ARG A 782 33.36 10.78 -41.87
CA ARG A 782 34.00 12.08 -42.10
C ARG A 782 34.33 12.82 -40.79
N MET A 783 33.49 12.66 -39.76
CA MET A 783 33.70 13.25 -38.44
C MET A 783 34.96 12.74 -37.72
N ARG A 784 35.56 11.64 -38.20
CA ARG A 784 36.84 11.15 -37.68
C ARG A 784 38.01 12.09 -37.98
N GLU A 785 38.02 12.71 -39.16
CA GLU A 785 39.04 13.72 -39.50
C GLU A 785 38.83 15.01 -38.69
N PHE A 786 37.56 15.42 -38.52
CA PHE A 786 37.19 16.57 -37.69
C PHE A 786 37.57 16.41 -36.22
N ALA A 787 37.40 15.22 -35.63
CA ALA A 787 37.75 14.96 -34.24
C ALA A 787 39.26 15.13 -33.99
N ARG A 788 40.10 14.64 -34.90
CA ARG A 788 41.56 14.83 -34.83
C ARG A 788 41.95 16.31 -34.88
N ASP A 789 41.31 17.07 -35.75
CA ASP A 789 41.54 18.52 -35.85
C ASP A 789 40.97 19.32 -34.67
N ALA A 790 39.89 18.84 -34.05
CA ALA A 790 39.29 19.41 -32.84
C ALA A 790 40.16 19.16 -31.60
N GLU A 791 40.75 17.96 -31.49
CA GLU A 791 41.75 17.62 -30.46
C GLU A 791 42.99 18.51 -30.60
N LEU A 792 43.49 18.70 -31.83
CA LEU A 792 44.55 19.68 -32.14
C LEU A 792 44.16 21.13 -31.79
N ALA A 793 42.85 21.44 -31.76
CA ALA A 793 42.31 22.73 -31.36
C ALA A 793 41.97 22.83 -29.87
N GLY A 794 42.20 21.78 -29.08
CA GLY A 794 41.96 21.76 -27.62
C GLY A 794 40.48 21.66 -27.23
N VAL A 795 39.61 21.14 -28.09
CA VAL A 795 38.20 20.88 -27.80
C VAL A 795 38.03 19.40 -27.48
N ASP A 796 37.69 19.08 -26.23
CA ASP A 796 37.45 17.70 -25.78
C ASP A 796 36.01 17.27 -26.13
N LEU A 797 35.86 16.37 -27.10
CA LEU A 797 34.56 15.93 -27.65
C LEU A 797 34.48 14.41 -27.66
N VAL A 798 33.30 13.88 -27.32
CA VAL A 798 32.99 12.47 -27.52
C VAL A 798 32.37 12.28 -28.89
N LEU A 799 32.98 11.45 -29.75
CA LEU A 799 32.53 11.24 -31.13
C LEU A 799 31.74 9.94 -31.28
N TYR A 800 30.53 10.02 -31.85
CA TYR A 800 29.71 8.86 -32.24
C TYR A 800 29.66 8.70 -33.75
N LEU A 801 30.18 7.57 -34.24
CA LEU A 801 30.25 7.22 -35.65
C LEU A 801 29.19 6.19 -36.01
N PHE A 802 28.29 6.56 -36.93
CA PHE A 802 27.25 5.67 -37.46
C PHE A 802 27.65 5.00 -38.78
N GLU A 803 28.67 5.53 -39.45
CA GLU A 803 29.25 5.00 -40.69
C GLU A 803 30.76 4.77 -40.52
N GLY A 804 31.31 3.68 -41.08
CA GLY A 804 32.76 3.46 -41.13
C GLY A 804 33.33 2.18 -40.49
N GLY A 805 32.50 1.15 -40.27
CA GLY A 805 32.93 -0.16 -39.76
C GLY A 805 33.01 -0.23 -38.24
N SER A 806 33.02 -1.45 -37.69
CA SER A 806 33.00 -1.74 -36.25
C SER A 806 34.06 -0.96 -35.45
N GLN A 807 33.80 -0.76 -34.16
CA GLN A 807 34.72 -0.19 -33.18
C GLN A 807 36.14 -0.81 -33.25
N LYS A 808 37.18 0.02 -33.43
CA LYS A 808 38.58 -0.42 -33.57
C LYS A 808 39.35 -0.31 -32.26
N ALA A 809 40.48 -1.02 -32.14
CA ALA A 809 41.44 -0.81 -31.06
C ALA A 809 41.93 0.66 -31.01
N GLY A 810 42.02 1.23 -29.81
CA GLY A 810 42.44 2.61 -29.59
C GLY A 810 41.36 3.68 -29.82
N ASP A 811 40.26 3.38 -30.52
CA ASP A 811 39.17 4.36 -30.76
C ASP A 811 38.61 4.91 -29.43
N ALA A 812 38.45 4.06 -28.41
CA ALA A 812 37.91 4.49 -27.12
C ALA A 812 38.87 5.43 -26.33
N GLU A 813 40.18 5.23 -26.46
CA GLU A 813 41.19 6.14 -25.87
C GLU A 813 41.17 7.51 -26.55
N SER A 814 40.84 7.53 -27.85
CA SER A 814 40.65 8.75 -28.65
C SER A 814 39.23 9.33 -28.59
N GLY A 815 38.36 8.83 -27.69
CA GLY A 815 37.00 9.36 -27.51
C GLY A 815 36.01 9.01 -28.63
N ILE A 816 36.28 7.98 -29.43
CA ILE A 816 35.48 7.56 -30.58
C ILE A 816 34.64 6.32 -30.24
N TYR A 817 33.35 6.37 -30.53
CA TYR A 817 32.36 5.34 -30.22
C TYR A 817 31.53 4.97 -31.44
N ALA A 818 31.39 3.68 -31.72
CA ALA A 818 30.59 3.17 -32.82
C ALA A 818 29.10 3.11 -32.45
N ALA A 819 28.24 3.38 -33.43
CA ALA A 819 26.81 3.15 -33.34
C ALA A 819 26.29 2.56 -34.65
N TYR A 820 25.09 1.98 -34.61
CA TYR A 820 24.46 1.38 -35.77
C TYR A 820 23.01 1.82 -35.88
N GLU A 821 22.62 2.19 -37.09
CA GLU A 821 21.25 2.48 -37.45
C GLU A 821 20.81 1.55 -38.58
N SER A 822 19.55 1.12 -38.53
CA SER A 822 18.91 0.36 -39.60
C SER A 822 17.40 0.50 -39.49
N GLY A 823 16.71 0.47 -40.64
CA GLY A 823 15.25 0.59 -40.69
C GLY A 823 14.72 1.90 -40.09
N GLY A 824 15.50 2.98 -40.13
CA GLY A 824 15.08 4.28 -39.59
C GLY A 824 15.12 4.35 -38.06
N ARG A 825 15.90 3.50 -37.40
CA ARG A 825 16.10 3.46 -35.94
C ARG A 825 17.57 3.31 -35.60
N VAL A 826 17.98 3.88 -34.47
CA VAL A 826 19.27 3.56 -33.84
C VAL A 826 19.10 2.22 -33.14
N LEU A 827 19.79 1.17 -33.58
CA LEU A 827 19.66 -0.17 -33.00
C LEU A 827 20.65 -0.39 -31.86
N SER A 828 21.89 0.07 -32.02
CA SER A 828 22.95 -0.10 -31.04
C SER A 828 23.90 1.09 -30.99
N PHE A 829 24.56 1.27 -29.84
CA PHE A 829 25.62 2.27 -29.70
C PHE A 829 26.62 1.88 -28.59
N SER A 830 27.85 2.33 -28.74
CA SER A 830 28.91 2.20 -27.74
C SER A 830 28.88 3.42 -26.81
N MET A 831 29.23 3.26 -25.53
CA MET A 831 29.30 4.35 -24.55
C MET A 831 30.72 4.58 -24.06
N PRO A 832 31.04 5.83 -23.67
CA PRO A 832 32.28 6.15 -22.99
C PRO A 832 32.38 5.48 -21.61
N PRO A 833 33.60 5.12 -21.18
CA PRO A 833 33.82 4.63 -19.82
C PRO A 833 33.56 5.76 -18.82
N ASP A 834 32.79 5.47 -17.76
CA ASP A 834 32.66 6.42 -16.65
C ASP A 834 33.97 6.39 -15.82
N PRO A 835 34.73 7.50 -15.76
CA PRO A 835 36.04 7.54 -15.11
C PRO A 835 35.95 7.37 -13.59
N VAL A 836 34.77 7.52 -12.98
CA VAL A 836 34.56 7.29 -11.54
C VAL A 836 34.45 5.79 -11.24
N ILE A 837 34.10 4.97 -12.23
CA ILE A 837 33.66 3.60 -12.01
C ILE A 837 34.71 2.57 -12.47
N PHE A 838 35.60 2.91 -13.42
CA PHE A 838 36.53 1.92 -14.01
C PHE A 838 38.00 2.38 -14.05
N LYS A 839 38.88 1.43 -13.71
CA LYS A 839 40.35 1.51 -13.84
C LYS A 839 40.85 0.20 -14.46
N GLY A 840 41.16 0.17 -15.76
CA GLY A 840 41.78 -0.99 -16.44
C GLY A 840 41.38 -1.18 -17.91
N ASP A 841 42.10 -2.06 -18.62
CA ASP A 841 42.06 -2.29 -20.09
C ASP A 841 41.07 -3.40 -20.56
N GLU A 842 40.17 -3.89 -19.72
CA GLU A 842 39.19 -4.92 -20.12
C GLU A 842 37.89 -4.32 -20.70
N ALA A 843 37.25 -5.05 -21.63
CA ALA A 843 35.96 -4.69 -22.23
C ALA A 843 34.93 -4.24 -21.19
N HIS A 844 34.67 -2.94 -21.15
CA HIS A 844 33.74 -2.32 -20.22
C HIS A 844 32.31 -2.32 -20.80
N PRO A 845 31.20 -2.39 -20.01
CA PRO A 845 29.82 -2.42 -20.50
C PRO A 845 29.38 -1.35 -21.51
N GLY A 846 30.22 -0.36 -21.80
CA GLY A 846 30.01 0.64 -22.84
C GLY A 846 30.52 0.27 -24.23
N TRP A 847 31.62 -0.46 -24.40
CA TRP A 847 32.15 -0.74 -25.75
C TRP A 847 32.87 -2.09 -25.82
N LYS A 848 32.92 -2.67 -27.03
CA LYS A 848 33.64 -3.91 -27.33
C LYS A 848 34.32 -3.77 -28.70
N GLU A 849 35.57 -4.19 -28.81
CA GLU A 849 36.28 -4.23 -30.10
C GLU A 849 35.53 -5.11 -31.10
N HIS A 850 35.53 -4.70 -32.37
CA HIS A 850 34.79 -5.35 -33.45
C HIS A 850 33.28 -5.43 -33.22
N SER A 851 32.72 -4.51 -32.43
CA SER A 851 31.26 -4.34 -32.29
C SER A 851 30.80 -3.00 -32.83
N HIS A 852 29.52 -2.92 -33.15
CA HIS A 852 28.81 -1.67 -33.48
C HIS A 852 28.03 -1.15 -32.26
N GLY A 853 28.53 -1.45 -31.06
CA GLY A 853 27.92 -1.07 -29.81
C GLY A 853 26.88 -2.07 -29.30
N ARG A 854 26.22 -1.67 -28.22
CA ARG A 854 25.27 -2.50 -27.49
C ARG A 854 23.85 -2.23 -27.98
N LEU A 855 23.09 -3.29 -28.21
CA LEU A 855 21.69 -3.22 -28.61
C LEU A 855 20.87 -2.47 -27.55
N LEU A 856 20.04 -1.53 -27.99
CA LEU A 856 19.11 -0.83 -27.11
C LEU A 856 18.03 -1.78 -26.56
N PRO A 857 17.55 -1.56 -25.31
CA PRO A 857 16.39 -2.25 -24.74
C PRO A 857 15.18 -2.17 -25.67
N GLY A 858 14.22 -3.09 -25.57
CA GLY A 858 13.03 -3.06 -26.44
C GLY A 858 13.22 -3.72 -27.82
N PHE A 859 14.45 -3.86 -28.31
CA PHE A 859 14.72 -4.69 -29.47
C PHE A 859 14.86 -6.16 -29.08
N VAL A 860 14.06 -6.99 -29.76
CA VAL A 860 14.07 -8.44 -29.65
C VAL A 860 14.85 -9.00 -30.83
N VAL A 861 15.91 -9.75 -30.52
CA VAL A 861 16.78 -10.35 -31.55
C VAL A 861 16.61 -11.87 -31.54
N GLN A 862 16.44 -12.42 -32.74
CA GLN A 862 16.40 -13.85 -33.01
C GLN A 862 17.50 -14.22 -34.01
N ALA A 863 18.15 -15.36 -33.81
CA ALA A 863 19.11 -15.87 -34.77
C ALA A 863 18.33 -16.50 -35.95
N GLY A 864 18.64 -16.08 -37.17
CA GLY A 864 18.10 -16.64 -38.41
C GLY A 864 19.18 -17.35 -39.23
N GLU A 865 18.80 -17.94 -40.36
CA GLU A 865 19.78 -18.52 -41.30
C GLU A 865 20.68 -17.41 -41.87
N GLY A 866 21.95 -17.39 -41.46
CA GLY A 866 22.97 -16.46 -41.97
C GLY A 866 22.97 -15.05 -41.36
N GLY A 867 22.16 -14.77 -40.32
CA GLY A 867 22.09 -13.44 -39.72
C GLY A 867 21.18 -13.34 -38.49
N VAL A 868 20.72 -12.12 -38.19
CA VAL A 868 19.78 -11.86 -37.09
C VAL A 868 18.53 -11.13 -37.55
N GLU A 869 17.40 -11.51 -36.98
CA GLU A 869 16.12 -10.82 -37.13
C GLU A 869 15.88 -9.94 -35.91
N VAL A 870 15.61 -8.66 -36.14
CA VAL A 870 15.34 -7.64 -35.11
C VAL A 870 13.88 -7.23 -35.20
N SER A 871 13.16 -7.31 -34.08
CA SER A 871 11.74 -6.96 -33.96
C SER A 871 11.48 -6.25 -32.62
N GLY A 872 10.25 -5.78 -32.40
CA GLY A 872 9.81 -5.20 -31.13
C GLY A 872 8.87 -4.01 -31.31
N GLU A 873 8.33 -3.49 -30.20
CA GLU A 873 7.37 -2.38 -30.15
C GLU A 873 7.86 -1.07 -30.80
N MET A 874 9.17 -0.92 -31.02
CA MET A 874 9.77 0.27 -31.65
C MET A 874 9.76 0.25 -33.18
N LEU A 875 9.47 -0.92 -33.78
CA LEU A 875 9.50 -1.15 -35.21
C LEU A 875 8.10 -1.46 -35.72
N SER A 876 7.78 -0.99 -36.93
CA SER A 876 6.54 -1.35 -37.63
C SER A 876 6.60 -2.75 -38.27
N GLY A 877 7.80 -3.32 -38.41
CA GLY A 877 8.04 -4.67 -38.93
C GLY A 877 9.42 -5.22 -38.54
N THR A 878 9.68 -6.47 -38.91
CA THR A 878 10.96 -7.14 -38.61
C THR A 878 12.05 -6.69 -39.59
N ILE A 879 13.25 -6.37 -39.06
CA ILE A 879 14.45 -6.07 -39.85
C ILE A 879 15.34 -7.32 -39.88
N THR A 880 15.78 -7.73 -41.06
CA THR A 880 16.74 -8.84 -41.21
C THR A 880 18.13 -8.29 -41.49
N LEU A 881 19.10 -8.61 -40.62
CA LEU A 881 20.50 -8.21 -40.76
C LEU A 881 21.35 -9.45 -41.12
N GLN A 882 21.66 -9.60 -42.40
CA GLN A 882 22.46 -10.72 -42.93
C GLN A 882 23.96 -10.53 -42.63
N GLY A 883 24.63 -11.57 -42.12
CA GLY A 883 26.03 -11.50 -41.68
C GLY A 883 26.22 -10.73 -40.37
N TRP A 884 25.19 -10.67 -39.52
CA TRP A 884 25.26 -10.02 -38.21
C TRP A 884 25.01 -11.02 -37.09
N SER A 885 25.56 -10.74 -35.91
CA SER A 885 25.39 -11.53 -34.70
C SER A 885 25.26 -10.63 -33.48
N VAL A 886 24.57 -11.12 -32.44
CA VAL A 886 24.48 -10.46 -31.13
C VAL A 886 25.03 -11.40 -30.07
N ASP A 887 26.00 -10.94 -29.29
CA ASP A 887 26.60 -11.75 -28.23
C ASP A 887 25.74 -11.80 -26.95
N GLU A 888 26.13 -12.63 -25.97
CA GLU A 888 25.40 -12.79 -24.69
C GLU A 888 25.30 -11.49 -23.86
N ARG A 889 26.21 -10.54 -24.11
CA ARG A 889 26.21 -9.20 -23.50
C ARG A 889 25.37 -8.21 -24.29
N GLY A 890 24.83 -8.59 -25.44
CA GLY A 890 24.00 -7.77 -26.31
C GLY A 890 24.78 -6.84 -27.22
N PHE A 891 26.06 -7.10 -27.47
CA PHE A 891 26.83 -6.36 -28.48
C PHE A 891 26.50 -6.87 -29.88
N LEU A 892 26.15 -5.94 -30.77
CA LEU A 892 25.89 -6.21 -32.17
C LEU A 892 27.21 -6.17 -32.95
N SER A 893 27.53 -7.25 -33.66
CA SER A 893 28.77 -7.38 -34.45
C SER A 893 28.44 -7.89 -35.84
N GLN A 894 29.16 -7.39 -36.84
CA GLN A 894 29.12 -7.90 -38.20
C GLN A 894 30.20 -9.00 -38.35
N SER A 895 29.84 -10.13 -38.97
CA SER A 895 30.68 -11.32 -39.14
C SER A 895 31.77 -11.16 -40.18
#